data_AF-U1GAL5-F1
#
_entry.id   AF-U1GAL5-F1
#
_cell.length_a   1.000
_cell.length_b   1.000
_cell.length_c   1.000
_cell.angle_alpha   90.00
_cell.angle_beta   90.00
_cell.angle_gamma   90.00
#
_symmetry.space_group_name_H-M   'P 1'
#
loop_
_entity.id
_entity.type
_entity.pdbx_description
1 polymer ?
#
loop_
_entity_poly.entity_id
_entity_poly.type
_entity_poly.pdbx_seq_one_letter_code
_entity_poly.pdbx_strand_id
1 'polypeptide(L)'
;MESQHKLSDDSAELGLSEHTTSNDFTACLREEGLERCHVEKVHDCHAAKRHIEDIRRRKGLDLPEGQESTANVEDLENSLDVLSDQLYSKPTHFLLELIQNADDNSYNTETPTISFNTVEGCLRVACNENGFSPANVEAICRIKKSTKKNRSEGFIGEKGIGFKSDDFPVSVASGETHFHLQLSLEKNCQAEKDLIKQLRVFDSTILLFLRKLKKIEIIVSDKDWMKHFTNQITRIDSNAHGGELITIKKKWTKTKRADETLQYFVVRHNTSEMPNEPKRDGIKISEVVLAFPFIEHKPAFHMQKAYAFLPIRESGFRFLLQADFLLIANREDIETSSQWNDHLLAGLAECFVQAVKRFNSAEALVLRHTWPGFLQNMPHSDANSFSSLGNQILDRLRSYPILESQAGTFVRPVGAFFVPRAFRDDDERFILNCAGDGHKYISAGYETHDKEHIVLKMMGVEIMKFADFIDILRSYMTDHTQAFRNQSADWHSLVANVLCTQASNTDLQSLAIIPLQTGRWISKIDGQAHFETPEAIVAGKVPEGVPELLIVDHAVSEQRQRRKLLEKLGVKNLNQAEVCRLIINCHASTKAPQLTLDAYISHAAYLFEATSTGVFSPRGQNFWVLDKDGRARVAANMYLEKPDSAHSITSLLDGPSWYSCLLHPAYLLAYKSKKLERWIKWLETHLSIRTTLQIANKGELTPEFRHIRATQPSPVVLEILLESWTREPDQLNPGLKQRLGGMDVGCEGMQVTKHLNRTCLPIPALKDVAPPGIFYVQLNLPLKPKWKKLQEFGVVVEPNLAFYLQCLSLAQGNPVTKAQMTKLYKSIDSHWIENPKLVDEHFAKFDSLAIYVPRRKQWVHRRQCAWETAPGMGAEIVLADQYPELQSFFFHRLKIPSATIAKVIHKLWTKTDHASLDMQRRKVLIFTLSDFLRRSPGDYHKLGVLKDAPVMPVADNRYGTSAINLVSLNKMWWYFADQHRYYKCFSNKVTFADFRVEEYARLEPLDQAIQRVWGGHHRLSVSVMEEKDRGSSLSLDVSSTNSLRQMVKYLRRIVRAAIARHSKDLGRKLQLLNLISVFTSPNMVVKTSVVRGQIGNTTLYGETMPGKMMLREMPNDIQLFVHPASTVYPSNQISQIEA
;
A
#
# COMPACT_ATOMS: atom_id res chain seq x y z
N MET A 1 -13.57 2.42 -84.41
CA MET A 1 -14.36 3.67 -84.29
C MET A 1 -14.25 4.12 -82.83
N GLU A 2 -13.72 5.29 -82.47
CA GLU A 2 -13.09 6.36 -83.27
C GLU A 2 -12.23 7.27 -82.35
N SER A 3 -11.00 7.63 -82.80
CA SER A 3 -10.25 8.93 -82.68
C SER A 3 -10.27 9.81 -81.39
N GLN A 4 -9.22 10.56 -80.98
CA GLN A 4 -7.85 10.81 -81.49
C GLN A 4 -6.90 11.50 -80.44
N HIS A 5 -5.57 11.36 -80.63
CA HIS A 5 -4.43 12.27 -80.33
C HIS A 5 -3.81 12.58 -78.91
N LYS A 6 -2.49 12.29 -78.85
CA LYS A 6 -1.29 13.09 -78.39
C LYS A 6 -0.72 13.09 -76.93
N LEU A 7 0.49 12.48 -76.83
CA LEU A 7 1.81 12.97 -76.33
C LEU A 7 2.26 12.99 -74.82
N SER A 8 3.43 12.34 -74.61
CA SER A 8 4.62 12.57 -73.74
C SER A 8 4.66 12.29 -72.22
N ASP A 9 5.46 11.25 -71.87
CA ASP A 9 6.54 11.07 -70.86
C ASP A 9 6.29 11.52 -69.38
N ASP A 10 6.16 10.60 -68.40
CA ASP A 10 7.18 9.77 -67.68
C ASP A 10 7.92 10.54 -66.54
N SER A 11 7.67 10.38 -65.22
CA SER A 11 7.47 9.22 -64.31
C SER A 11 8.76 8.42 -64.03
N ALA A 12 9.14 7.90 -62.85
CA ALA A 12 8.76 7.96 -61.42
C ALA A 12 9.79 7.02 -60.68
N GLU A 13 10.42 7.44 -59.57
CA GLU A 13 10.30 6.85 -58.20
C GLU A 13 11.12 5.57 -57.81
N LEU A 14 11.59 5.51 -56.53
CA LEU A 14 12.10 4.33 -55.75
C LEU A 14 13.44 3.66 -56.23
N GLY A 15 14.34 3.09 -55.40
CA GLY A 15 14.53 3.03 -53.94
C GLY A 15 15.62 2.00 -53.52
N LEU A 16 16.43 2.25 -52.47
CA LEU A 16 17.31 1.35 -51.64
C LEU A 16 18.06 0.16 -52.32
N SER A 17 19.40 0.04 -52.28
CA SER A 17 20.15 -0.59 -51.16
C SER A 17 21.69 -0.74 -51.34
N GLU A 18 22.44 -0.75 -50.22
CA GLU A 18 23.69 -1.50 -49.90
C GLU A 18 25.12 -1.21 -50.49
N HIS A 19 26.04 -1.02 -49.51
CA HIS A 19 27.43 -1.53 -49.36
C HIS A 19 28.71 -0.93 -50.03
N THR A 20 29.60 -0.46 -49.13
CA THR A 20 31.08 -0.66 -49.00
C THR A 20 32.17 0.18 -49.73
N THR A 21 32.85 1.01 -48.92
CA THR A 21 34.33 1.15 -48.70
C THR A 21 35.30 1.88 -49.66
N SER A 22 36.00 2.88 -49.06
CA SER A 22 37.48 3.05 -48.99
C SER A 22 38.24 4.03 -49.92
N ASN A 23 38.79 5.10 -49.28
CA ASN A 23 40.05 5.84 -49.53
C ASN A 23 40.23 6.61 -50.88
N ASP A 24 41.04 7.69 -51.00
CA ASP A 24 42.18 8.17 -50.18
C ASP A 24 42.43 9.72 -50.23
N PHE A 25 43.38 10.23 -49.43
CA PHE A 25 43.89 11.63 -49.41
C PHE A 25 44.78 11.96 -50.67
N THR A 26 45.19 13.18 -51.08
CA THR A 26 45.91 14.29 -50.36
C THR A 26 46.22 15.51 -51.28
N ALA A 27 46.38 16.74 -50.73
CA ALA A 27 47.28 17.88 -51.16
C ALA A 27 47.12 18.57 -52.57
N CYS A 28 47.59 19.81 -52.89
CA CYS A 28 47.97 21.05 -52.15
C CYS A 28 48.16 22.29 -53.11
N LEU A 29 47.89 23.51 -52.60
CA LEU A 29 48.54 24.85 -52.86
C LEU A 29 48.86 25.38 -54.30
N ARG A 30 48.44 26.65 -54.61
CA ARG A 30 49.33 27.84 -54.78
C ARG A 30 48.67 29.18 -55.23
N GLU A 31 49.09 30.25 -54.53
CA GLU A 31 49.58 31.60 -54.95
C GLU A 31 48.82 32.67 -55.80
N GLU A 32 49.06 33.93 -55.35
CA GLU A 32 49.15 35.25 -56.03
C GLU A 32 47.95 36.22 -56.25
N GLY A 33 48.24 37.52 -56.07
CA GLY A 33 47.37 38.68 -56.36
C GLY A 33 47.43 39.82 -55.32
N LEU A 34 48.23 40.86 -55.56
CA LEU A 34 48.42 42.01 -54.63
C LEU A 34 48.51 43.32 -55.42
N GLU A 35 47.57 44.26 -55.23
CA GLU A 35 47.66 45.62 -55.78
C GLU A 35 47.68 46.69 -54.68
N ARG A 36 48.44 47.76 -54.93
CA ARG A 36 48.77 48.81 -53.94
C ARG A 36 48.07 50.12 -54.29
N CYS A 37 47.41 50.74 -53.31
CA CYS A 37 47.23 52.19 -53.31
C CYS A 37 48.29 52.83 -52.40
N HIS A 38 49.26 53.54 -52.98
CA HIS A 38 50.23 54.33 -52.23
C HIS A 38 49.66 55.71 -51.90
N VAL A 39 49.47 55.98 -50.60
CA VAL A 39 49.53 57.34 -50.07
C VAL A 39 50.83 57.43 -49.30
N GLU A 40 51.90 57.87 -49.98
CA GLU A 40 53.16 58.20 -49.32
C GLU A 40 52.97 59.45 -48.46
N LYS A 41 52.59 59.24 -47.19
CA LYS A 41 52.98 60.20 -46.15
C LYS A 41 54.50 60.12 -46.06
N VAL A 42 55.18 61.06 -46.71
CA VAL A 42 56.60 61.34 -46.49
C VAL A 42 56.74 61.79 -45.03
N HIS A 43 56.94 60.82 -44.14
CA HIS A 43 57.35 61.09 -42.77
C HIS A 43 58.73 61.75 -42.86
N ASP A 44 58.83 63.03 -42.48
CA ASP A 44 60.12 63.72 -42.41
C ASP A 44 60.97 63.07 -41.31
N CYS A 45 61.73 62.05 -41.72
CA CYS A 45 62.69 61.33 -40.90
C CYS A 45 63.78 62.27 -40.36
N HIS A 46 64.05 63.41 -41.01
CA HIS A 46 64.99 64.41 -40.52
C HIS A 46 64.38 65.28 -39.42
N ALA A 47 63.08 65.63 -39.47
CA ALA A 47 62.38 66.22 -38.33
C ALA A 47 62.30 65.25 -37.14
N ALA A 48 61.93 63.99 -37.38
CA ALA A 48 61.89 62.98 -36.32
C ALA A 48 63.27 62.76 -35.67
N LYS A 49 64.33 62.66 -36.48
CA LYS A 49 65.71 62.51 -36.01
C LYS A 49 66.19 63.74 -35.21
N ARG A 50 65.97 64.96 -35.72
CA ARG A 50 66.30 66.20 -34.99
C ARG A 50 65.60 66.30 -33.64
N HIS A 51 64.33 65.88 -33.57
CA HIS A 51 63.55 65.86 -32.32
C HIS A 51 64.15 64.88 -31.29
N ILE A 52 64.56 63.70 -31.73
CA ILE A 52 65.23 62.70 -30.87
C ILE A 52 66.61 63.19 -30.40
N GLU A 53 67.43 63.76 -31.30
CA GLU A 53 68.73 64.34 -30.96
C GLU A 53 68.61 65.47 -29.92
N ASP A 54 67.56 66.28 -30.01
CA ASP A 54 67.31 67.34 -29.03
C ASP A 54 66.90 66.82 -27.64
N ILE A 55 66.06 65.78 -27.61
CA ILE A 55 65.72 65.07 -26.36
C ILE A 55 66.98 64.47 -25.72
N ARG A 56 67.86 63.83 -26.51
CA ARG A 56 69.12 63.23 -26.00
C ARG A 56 70.04 64.27 -25.35
N ARG A 57 70.25 65.42 -26.01
CA ARG A 57 71.01 66.55 -25.44
C ARG A 57 70.39 67.04 -24.13
N ARG A 58 69.07 67.26 -24.08
CA ARG A 58 68.36 67.69 -22.86
C ARG A 58 68.51 66.69 -21.69
N LYS A 59 68.57 65.39 -21.96
CA LYS A 59 68.81 64.33 -20.95
C LYS A 59 70.26 64.18 -20.50
N GLY A 60 71.20 64.91 -21.10
CA GLY A 60 72.62 64.86 -20.77
C GLY A 60 73.39 63.69 -21.38
N LEU A 61 72.78 62.90 -22.28
CA LEU A 61 73.42 61.73 -22.89
C LEU A 61 74.53 62.09 -23.89
N ASP A 62 74.44 63.29 -24.48
CA ASP A 62 75.38 63.82 -25.47
C ASP A 62 76.12 65.08 -24.94
N LEU A 63 76.29 65.19 -23.61
CA LEU A 63 77.09 66.26 -22.97
C LEU A 63 78.54 65.80 -22.70
N PRO A 64 79.54 66.69 -22.79
CA PRO A 64 80.92 66.39 -22.40
C PRO A 64 81.06 66.06 -20.90
N GLU A 65 82.07 65.25 -20.55
CA GLU A 65 82.36 64.88 -19.15
C GLU A 65 82.51 66.12 -18.26
N GLY A 66 81.71 66.17 -17.17
CA GLY A 66 81.74 67.24 -16.18
C GLY A 66 80.56 68.22 -16.18
N GLN A 67 79.58 68.08 -17.09
CA GLN A 67 78.33 68.87 -17.04
C GLN A 67 77.12 68.01 -16.62
N GLU A 68 76.45 68.40 -15.53
CA GLU A 68 75.22 67.76 -15.06
C GLU A 68 73.96 68.38 -15.71
N SER A 69 72.93 67.55 -15.99
CA SER A 69 71.64 68.01 -16.51
C SER A 69 70.55 68.01 -15.42
N THR A 70 69.88 69.15 -15.24
CA THR A 70 68.75 69.32 -14.31
C THR A 70 67.50 68.56 -14.73
N ALA A 71 67.36 68.17 -16.01
CA ALA A 71 66.20 67.45 -16.52
C ALA A 71 66.03 66.04 -15.90
N ASN A 72 67.12 65.47 -15.37
CA ASN A 72 67.10 64.18 -14.70
C ASN A 72 66.67 64.30 -13.22
N VAL A 73 66.82 65.49 -12.60
CA VAL A 73 66.36 65.77 -11.24
C VAL A 73 64.85 65.94 -11.20
N GLU A 74 64.27 66.70 -12.16
CA GLU A 74 62.81 66.84 -12.29
C GLU A 74 62.13 65.47 -12.52
N ASP A 75 62.73 64.61 -13.34
CA ASP A 75 62.25 63.23 -13.55
C ASP A 75 62.38 62.37 -12.28
N LEU A 76 63.46 62.52 -11.49
CA LEU A 76 63.70 61.77 -10.25
C LEU A 76 62.71 62.15 -9.14
N GLU A 77 62.40 63.43 -8.95
CA GLU A 77 61.36 63.89 -8.03
C GLU A 77 59.98 63.37 -8.45
N ASN A 78 59.66 63.45 -9.74
CA ASN A 78 58.43 62.86 -10.30
C ASN A 78 58.39 61.32 -10.18
N SER A 79 59.54 60.64 -10.08
CA SER A 79 59.62 59.18 -9.86
C SER A 79 59.22 58.80 -8.44
N LEU A 80 59.60 59.60 -7.44
CA LEU A 80 59.33 59.31 -6.03
C LEU A 80 57.82 59.37 -5.72
N ASP A 81 57.10 60.34 -6.29
CA ASP A 81 55.63 60.39 -6.22
C ASP A 81 54.97 59.14 -6.85
N VAL A 82 55.44 58.74 -8.03
CA VAL A 82 54.90 57.57 -8.77
C VAL A 82 55.15 56.27 -8.01
N LEU A 83 56.32 56.13 -7.37
CA LEU A 83 56.68 54.96 -6.57
C LEU A 83 55.90 54.90 -5.24
N SER A 84 55.56 56.05 -4.65
CA SER A 84 54.72 56.14 -3.44
C SER A 84 53.31 55.61 -3.69
N ASP A 85 52.65 56.06 -4.76
CA ASP A 85 51.23 55.75 -5.02
C ASP A 85 51.00 54.34 -5.64
N GLN A 86 52.01 53.73 -6.25
CA GLN A 86 51.82 52.53 -7.10
C GLN A 86 52.34 51.21 -6.52
N LEU A 87 52.71 51.19 -5.22
CA LEU A 87 53.31 50.04 -4.53
C LEU A 87 52.46 48.75 -4.47
N TYR A 88 51.19 48.78 -4.87
CA TYR A 88 50.32 47.61 -4.94
C TYR A 88 49.57 47.50 -6.27
N SER A 89 50.20 46.87 -7.27
CA SER A 89 49.49 46.33 -8.42
C SER A 89 50.02 44.95 -8.83
N LYS A 90 49.12 44.07 -9.30
CA LYS A 90 49.49 42.73 -9.79
C LYS A 90 50.41 42.89 -11.03
N PRO A 91 51.49 42.08 -11.20
CA PRO A 91 52.53 42.26 -12.25
C PRO A 91 52.09 42.22 -13.73
N THR A 92 50.79 42.21 -13.99
CA THR A 92 50.13 41.95 -15.28
C THR A 92 49.05 42.98 -15.62
N HIS A 93 48.76 43.93 -14.71
CA HIS A 93 47.82 45.04 -14.96
C HIS A 93 48.23 45.91 -16.16
N PHE A 94 49.53 45.93 -16.51
CA PHE A 94 50.06 46.64 -17.67
C PHE A 94 49.39 46.22 -19.00
N LEU A 95 48.95 44.97 -19.17
CA LEU A 95 48.26 44.53 -20.40
C LEU A 95 46.96 45.31 -20.62
N LEU A 96 46.23 45.63 -19.55
CA LEU A 96 44.98 46.39 -19.62
C LEU A 96 45.25 47.86 -19.94
N GLU A 97 46.32 48.43 -19.37
CA GLU A 97 46.77 49.80 -19.66
C GLU A 97 47.22 49.97 -21.13
N LEU A 98 47.84 48.95 -21.71
CA LEU A 98 48.18 48.91 -23.13
C LEU A 98 46.94 48.88 -24.04
N ILE A 99 45.91 48.14 -23.65
CA ILE A 99 44.62 48.12 -24.38
C ILE A 99 43.89 49.46 -24.27
N GLN A 100 43.90 50.10 -23.10
CA GLN A 100 43.37 51.46 -22.93
C GLN A 100 44.12 52.47 -23.79
N ASN A 101 45.46 52.40 -23.82
CA ASN A 101 46.26 53.27 -24.67
C ASN A 101 45.93 53.07 -26.16
N ALA A 102 45.69 51.84 -26.60
CA ALA A 102 45.21 51.58 -27.95
C ALA A 102 43.78 52.10 -28.18
N ASP A 103 42.80 51.89 -27.29
CA ASP A 103 41.44 52.44 -27.45
C ASP A 103 41.40 53.99 -27.48
N ASP A 104 42.33 54.61 -26.76
CA ASP A 104 42.55 56.06 -26.77
C ASP A 104 43.14 56.58 -28.10
N ASN A 105 43.78 55.73 -28.92
CA ASN A 105 44.46 56.14 -30.17
C ASN A 105 43.51 56.61 -31.29
N SER A 106 44.11 57.11 -32.38
CA SER A 106 43.41 57.53 -33.60
C SER A 106 43.62 56.51 -34.72
N TYR A 107 42.54 56.16 -35.41
CA TYR A 107 42.49 55.12 -36.42
C TYR A 107 41.75 55.59 -37.68
N ASN A 108 42.30 55.26 -38.84
CA ASN A 108 41.66 55.48 -40.15
C ASN A 108 41.13 54.16 -40.76
N THR A 109 40.68 53.22 -39.91
CA THR A 109 40.22 51.88 -40.30
C THR A 109 38.93 51.53 -39.55
N GLU A 110 38.03 50.78 -40.20
CA GLU A 110 36.81 50.24 -39.59
C GLU A 110 37.10 49.12 -38.58
N THR A 111 38.31 48.53 -38.61
CA THR A 111 38.75 47.48 -37.67
C THR A 111 40.00 47.90 -36.87
N PRO A 112 39.89 48.86 -35.94
CA PRO A 112 40.96 49.16 -34.98
C PRO A 112 41.36 47.91 -34.20
N THR A 113 42.66 47.58 -34.26
CA THR A 113 43.22 46.30 -33.84
C THR A 113 44.48 46.51 -32.99
N ILE A 114 44.55 45.79 -31.86
CA ILE A 114 45.78 45.56 -31.09
C ILE A 114 46.14 44.07 -31.14
N SER A 115 47.43 43.76 -31.29
CA SER A 115 47.96 42.39 -31.26
C SER A 115 49.04 42.20 -30.19
N PHE A 116 49.04 41.02 -29.57
CA PHE A 116 50.02 40.55 -28.58
C PHE A 116 50.65 39.28 -29.12
N ASN A 117 51.97 39.22 -29.27
CA ASN A 117 52.68 38.08 -29.85
C ASN A 117 53.89 37.68 -28.98
N THR A 118 53.88 36.49 -28.39
CA THR A 118 55.06 35.96 -27.68
C THR A 118 55.97 35.18 -28.63
N VAL A 119 57.23 35.58 -28.73
CA VAL A 119 58.28 34.95 -29.56
C VAL A 119 59.59 34.95 -28.77
N GLU A 120 60.25 33.80 -28.67
CA GLU A 120 61.63 33.65 -28.13
C GLU A 120 61.93 34.38 -26.81
N GLY A 121 61.00 34.30 -25.84
CA GLY A 121 61.16 34.94 -24.54
C GLY A 121 60.83 36.44 -24.54
N CYS A 122 60.10 36.94 -25.55
CA CYS A 122 59.67 38.33 -25.66
C CYS A 122 58.19 38.45 -25.98
N LEU A 123 57.57 39.52 -25.47
CA LEU A 123 56.23 39.94 -25.87
C LEU A 123 56.34 41.13 -26.83
N ARG A 124 56.06 40.92 -28.11
CA ARG A 124 55.76 41.99 -29.08
C ARG A 124 54.31 42.41 -28.88
N VAL A 125 54.04 43.71 -28.85
CA VAL A 125 52.70 44.28 -28.92
C VAL A 125 52.66 45.22 -30.13
N ALA A 126 51.63 45.13 -30.95
CA ALA A 126 51.46 45.99 -32.12
C ALA A 126 50.04 46.55 -32.24
N CYS A 127 49.92 47.71 -32.88
CA CYS A 127 48.68 48.46 -33.04
C CYS A 127 48.62 49.10 -34.43
N ASN A 128 47.48 48.98 -35.12
CA ASN A 128 47.26 49.56 -36.46
C ASN A 128 46.80 51.04 -36.40
N GLU A 129 47.35 51.80 -35.45
CA GLU A 129 47.07 53.23 -35.27
C GLU A 129 47.74 54.13 -36.30
N ASN A 130 47.31 55.40 -36.35
CA ASN A 130 47.85 56.41 -37.26
C ASN A 130 49.31 56.86 -36.95
N GLY A 131 49.92 56.38 -35.86
CA GLY A 131 51.32 56.62 -35.48
C GLY A 131 51.55 57.79 -34.51
N PHE A 132 52.76 57.85 -33.92
CA PHE A 132 53.12 58.85 -32.91
C PHE A 132 53.22 60.28 -33.45
N SER A 133 52.67 61.25 -32.70
CA SER A 133 52.96 62.68 -32.88
C SER A 133 54.22 63.10 -32.09
N PRO A 134 54.85 64.26 -32.39
CA PRO A 134 55.99 64.77 -31.61
C PRO A 134 55.69 64.93 -30.11
N ALA A 135 54.46 65.26 -29.76
CA ALA A 135 54.01 65.36 -28.37
C ALA A 135 53.94 63.99 -27.68
N ASN A 136 53.62 62.91 -28.40
CA ASN A 136 53.72 61.55 -27.85
C ASN A 136 55.18 61.17 -27.58
N VAL A 137 56.11 61.55 -28.47
CA VAL A 137 57.55 61.26 -28.29
C VAL A 137 58.13 62.00 -27.08
N GLU A 138 57.81 63.28 -26.88
CA GLU A 138 58.20 64.02 -25.66
C GLU A 138 57.64 63.38 -24.38
N ALA A 139 56.39 62.90 -24.41
CA ALA A 139 55.75 62.27 -23.25
C ALA A 139 56.35 60.90 -22.89
N ILE A 140 56.80 60.11 -23.88
CA ILE A 140 57.51 58.85 -23.64
C ILE A 140 58.88 59.10 -22.98
N CYS A 141 59.49 60.26 -23.24
CA CYS A 141 60.83 60.62 -22.76
C CYS A 141 60.85 61.43 -21.44
N ARG A 142 59.76 61.46 -20.67
CA ARG A 142 59.68 62.17 -19.38
C ARG A 142 58.81 61.43 -18.36
N ILE A 143 59.14 61.56 -17.08
CA ILE A 143 58.37 60.95 -16.01
C ILE A 143 57.19 61.87 -15.63
N LYS A 144 55.99 61.30 -15.41
CA LYS A 144 54.74 61.98 -15.00
C LYS A 144 54.15 63.03 -15.97
N LYS A 145 54.71 63.22 -17.19
CA LYS A 145 54.22 64.18 -18.22
C LYS A 145 53.46 63.51 -19.38
N SER A 146 52.23 63.07 -19.11
CA SER A 146 51.29 62.54 -20.12
C SER A 146 50.64 63.65 -20.96
N THR A 147 50.48 63.41 -22.28
CA THR A 147 49.73 64.29 -23.21
C THR A 147 48.23 64.36 -22.92
N LYS A 148 47.69 63.49 -22.05
CA LYS A 148 46.26 63.36 -21.75
C LYS A 148 45.74 64.37 -20.70
N LYS A 149 46.62 65.15 -20.04
CA LYS A 149 46.28 65.98 -18.86
C LYS A 149 45.38 67.20 -19.10
N ASN A 150 45.13 67.65 -20.34
CA ASN A 150 44.39 68.89 -20.65
C ASN A 150 43.36 68.72 -21.80
N ARG A 151 42.65 67.58 -21.89
CA ARG A 151 41.58 67.39 -22.88
C ARG A 151 40.29 66.93 -22.19
N SER A 152 39.20 67.68 -22.43
CA SER A 152 37.87 67.52 -21.82
C SER A 152 37.05 66.33 -22.35
N GLU A 153 37.68 65.40 -23.06
CA GLU A 153 37.07 64.18 -23.57
C GLU A 153 37.72 63.02 -22.83
N GLY A 154 36.98 62.30 -21.98
CA GLY A 154 37.55 61.39 -20.99
C GLY A 154 38.40 60.25 -21.56
N PHE A 155 39.71 60.48 -21.66
CA PHE A 155 40.76 59.49 -21.94
C PHE A 155 41.04 58.63 -20.70
N ILE A 156 41.34 57.35 -20.89
CA ILE A 156 41.24 56.36 -19.79
C ILE A 156 42.63 55.94 -19.22
N GLY A 157 43.73 56.22 -19.95
CA GLY A 157 45.09 55.86 -19.51
C GLY A 157 45.75 56.86 -18.55
N GLU A 158 46.02 56.44 -17.31
CA GLU A 158 46.49 57.32 -16.22
C GLU A 158 48.02 57.25 -15.92
N LYS A 159 48.68 56.09 -16.12
CA LYS A 159 49.94 55.78 -15.43
C LYS A 159 51.26 56.25 -16.06
N GLY A 160 51.28 56.76 -17.29
CA GLY A 160 52.48 57.40 -17.87
C GLY A 160 53.74 56.53 -17.98
N ILE A 161 53.59 55.20 -18.12
CA ILE A 161 54.72 54.27 -18.30
C ILE A 161 55.22 54.37 -19.75
N GLY A 162 56.50 54.75 -19.93
CA GLY A 162 57.15 54.88 -21.24
C GLY A 162 57.65 53.56 -21.82
N PHE A 163 57.77 53.49 -23.15
CA PHE A 163 58.26 52.32 -23.88
C PHE A 163 59.78 52.38 -24.11
N LYS A 164 60.49 51.26 -23.88
CA LYS A 164 61.65 50.78 -24.68
C LYS A 164 62.36 49.56 -24.07
N SER A 165 62.80 48.64 -24.94
CA SER A 165 64.19 48.18 -24.93
C SER A 165 64.71 48.21 -26.37
N ASP A 166 66.00 48.49 -26.56
CA ASP A 166 66.67 48.35 -27.84
C ASP A 166 67.15 46.88 -28.04
N ASP A 167 67.57 46.52 -29.25
CA ASP A 167 67.99 45.18 -29.72
C ASP A 167 66.93 44.06 -29.72
N PHE A 168 66.19 43.87 -30.83
CA PHE A 168 65.39 42.66 -31.09
C PHE A 168 65.46 42.14 -32.55
N PRO A 169 65.62 40.82 -32.81
CA PRO A 169 65.84 40.29 -34.16
C PRO A 169 64.55 39.89 -34.90
N VAL A 170 63.70 40.86 -35.25
CA VAL A 170 62.55 40.64 -36.17
C VAL A 170 62.41 41.80 -37.14
N SER A 171 62.03 41.53 -38.40
CA SER A 171 61.79 42.57 -39.41
C SER A 171 60.59 43.46 -39.06
N VAL A 172 60.80 44.78 -39.19
CA VAL A 172 59.78 45.81 -39.00
C VAL A 172 58.70 45.69 -40.09
N ALA A 173 57.48 45.36 -39.70
CA ALA A 173 56.32 45.39 -40.59
C ALA A 173 55.87 46.85 -40.83
N SER A 174 55.67 47.22 -42.10
CA SER A 174 55.20 48.56 -42.47
C SER A 174 53.71 48.74 -42.12
N GLY A 175 53.37 49.88 -41.52
CA GLY A 175 51.98 50.26 -41.21
C GLY A 175 51.48 49.93 -39.79
N GLU A 176 52.32 49.38 -38.91
CA GLU A 176 51.98 49.10 -37.50
C GLU A 176 52.94 49.81 -36.53
N THR A 177 52.40 50.42 -35.48
CA THR A 177 53.21 50.82 -34.31
C THR A 177 53.42 49.60 -33.43
N HIS A 178 54.67 49.26 -33.10
CA HIS A 178 55.00 48.11 -32.26
C HIS A 178 56.04 48.44 -31.19
N PHE A 179 56.00 47.70 -30.09
CA PHE A 179 57.05 47.67 -29.08
C PHE A 179 57.24 46.24 -28.57
N HIS A 180 58.41 45.99 -27.96
CA HIS A 180 58.84 44.68 -27.50
C HIS A 180 59.18 44.76 -26.01
N LEU A 181 58.82 43.72 -25.25
CA LEU A 181 59.18 43.55 -23.86
C LEU A 181 59.95 42.24 -23.71
N GLN A 182 61.23 42.33 -23.33
CA GLN A 182 62.06 41.18 -22.98
C GLN A 182 61.53 40.55 -21.69
N LEU A 183 61.20 39.26 -21.75
CA LEU A 183 60.88 38.45 -20.57
C LEU A 183 62.19 37.84 -20.05
N SER A 184 62.31 37.64 -18.73
CA SER A 184 63.59 37.32 -18.07
C SER A 184 64.27 36.06 -18.64
N LEU A 185 65.60 36.15 -18.82
CA LEU A 185 66.46 35.07 -19.33
C LEU A 185 66.64 33.89 -18.35
N GLU A 186 66.14 33.99 -17.11
CA GLU A 186 66.22 32.92 -16.13
C GLU A 186 65.30 31.74 -16.48
N LYS A 187 65.88 30.54 -16.62
CA LYS A 187 65.14 29.29 -16.80
C LYS A 187 64.12 29.12 -15.67
N ASN A 188 62.83 29.10 -16.03
CA ASN A 188 61.66 28.99 -15.13
C ASN A 188 61.25 30.26 -14.37
N CYS A 189 61.48 31.48 -14.88
CA CYS A 189 60.86 32.66 -14.27
C CYS A 189 59.31 32.49 -14.21
N GLN A 190 58.73 32.68 -13.03
CA GLN A 190 57.29 32.45 -12.80
C GLN A 190 56.44 33.50 -13.54
N ALA A 191 56.98 34.72 -13.70
CA ALA A 191 56.32 35.84 -14.38
C ALA A 191 56.01 35.57 -15.86
N GLU A 192 56.93 34.96 -16.63
CA GLU A 192 56.67 34.57 -18.04
C GLU A 192 55.52 33.56 -18.12
N LYS A 193 55.52 32.56 -17.23
CA LYS A 193 54.48 31.53 -17.16
C LYS A 193 53.12 32.13 -16.80
N ASP A 194 53.08 33.06 -15.85
CA ASP A 194 51.85 33.74 -15.46
C ASP A 194 51.34 34.70 -16.55
N LEU A 195 52.23 35.41 -17.25
CA LEU A 195 51.88 36.25 -18.40
C LEU A 195 51.28 35.41 -19.55
N ILE A 196 51.94 34.32 -19.94
CA ILE A 196 51.44 33.41 -20.98
C ILE A 196 50.11 32.77 -20.55
N LYS A 197 49.96 32.39 -19.28
CA LYS A 197 48.70 31.87 -18.72
C LYS A 197 47.58 32.91 -18.81
N GLN A 198 47.85 34.19 -18.54
CA GLN A 198 46.84 35.25 -18.67
C GLN A 198 46.48 35.57 -20.11
N LEU A 199 47.44 35.65 -21.04
CA LEU A 199 47.16 35.82 -22.47
C LEU A 199 46.30 34.66 -23.03
N ARG A 200 46.48 33.43 -22.52
CA ARG A 200 45.64 32.26 -22.87
C ARG A 200 44.23 32.28 -22.25
N VAL A 201 44.03 32.99 -21.14
CA VAL A 201 42.75 33.13 -20.41
C VAL A 201 42.24 34.58 -20.51
N PHE A 202 42.62 35.29 -21.58
CA PHE A 202 42.31 36.70 -21.77
C PHE A 202 40.80 36.93 -21.84
N ASP A 203 40.33 37.94 -21.11
CA ASP A 203 38.92 38.26 -21.00
C ASP A 203 38.44 39.12 -22.19
N SER A 204 37.84 38.45 -23.17
CA SER A 204 37.28 39.09 -24.37
C SER A 204 36.17 40.11 -24.10
N THR A 205 35.53 40.07 -22.93
CA THR A 205 34.41 40.96 -22.59
C THR A 205 34.83 42.42 -22.44
N ILE A 206 36.11 42.71 -22.21
CA ILE A 206 36.62 44.09 -22.19
C ILE A 206 36.21 44.87 -23.45
N LEU A 207 36.26 44.21 -24.61
CA LEU A 207 35.97 44.78 -25.92
C LEU A 207 34.51 45.28 -26.06
N LEU A 208 33.59 44.77 -25.24
CA LEU A 208 32.19 45.19 -25.14
C LEU A 208 32.04 46.67 -24.73
N PHE A 209 32.96 47.15 -23.91
CA PHE A 209 32.88 48.43 -23.21
C PHE A 209 33.94 49.46 -23.67
N LEU A 210 34.88 49.02 -24.51
CA LEU A 210 35.78 49.91 -25.26
C LEU A 210 35.02 50.73 -26.30
N ARG A 211 35.55 51.89 -26.65
CA ARG A 211 34.89 52.86 -27.54
C ARG A 211 35.24 52.66 -29.02
N LYS A 212 36.51 52.40 -29.34
CA LYS A 212 37.04 52.37 -30.71
C LYS A 212 37.55 50.99 -31.14
N LEU A 213 38.25 50.27 -30.27
CA LEU A 213 38.80 48.95 -30.57
C LEU A 213 37.69 47.96 -30.96
N LYS A 214 37.88 47.31 -32.11
CA LYS A 214 36.98 46.26 -32.62
C LYS A 214 37.63 44.88 -32.66
N LYS A 215 38.96 44.79 -32.55
CA LYS A 215 39.69 43.52 -32.64
C LYS A 215 40.88 43.46 -31.68
N ILE A 216 41.07 42.30 -31.03
CA ILE A 216 42.25 41.95 -30.24
C ILE A 216 42.79 40.62 -30.76
N GLU A 217 44.08 40.55 -31.06
CA GLU A 217 44.74 39.34 -31.58
C GLU A 217 45.83 38.88 -30.61
N ILE A 218 45.82 37.61 -30.23
CA ILE A 218 46.76 37.04 -29.27
C ILE A 218 47.43 35.83 -29.90
N ILE A 219 48.75 35.92 -30.08
CA ILE A 219 49.62 34.89 -30.64
C ILE A 219 50.58 34.47 -29.53
N VAL A 220 50.64 33.17 -29.23
CA VAL A 220 51.55 32.62 -28.23
C VAL A 220 52.37 31.52 -28.88
N SER A 221 53.67 31.74 -29.03
CA SER A 221 54.62 30.74 -29.49
C SER A 221 55.17 29.95 -28.31
N ASP A 222 55.14 28.62 -28.41
CA ASP A 222 55.88 27.73 -27.50
C ASP A 222 57.31 27.50 -28.03
N LYS A 223 58.20 26.90 -27.23
CA LYS A 223 59.61 26.66 -27.61
C LYS A 223 59.75 25.68 -28.80
N ASP A 224 58.75 24.82 -28.98
CA ASP A 224 58.52 24.15 -30.26
C ASP A 224 57.70 25.08 -31.18
N TRP A 225 58.34 25.64 -32.22
CA TRP A 225 57.70 26.41 -33.31
C TRP A 225 56.63 25.63 -34.10
N MET A 226 56.38 24.38 -33.73
CA MET A 226 55.27 23.54 -34.21
C MET A 226 53.97 23.70 -33.38
N LYS A 227 54.01 24.42 -32.24
CA LYS A 227 52.87 24.59 -31.31
C LYS A 227 52.53 26.07 -31.04
N HIS A 228 52.24 26.83 -32.10
CA HIS A 228 51.71 28.18 -31.94
C HIS A 228 50.22 28.17 -31.63
N PHE A 229 49.81 29.00 -30.67
CA PHE A 229 48.42 29.32 -30.35
C PHE A 229 48.09 30.68 -30.96
N THR A 230 46.93 30.81 -31.60
CA THR A 230 46.40 32.11 -32.04
C THR A 230 44.92 32.21 -31.66
N ASN A 231 44.55 33.30 -31.02
CA ASN A 231 43.20 33.68 -30.63
C ASN A 231 42.88 35.07 -31.18
N GLN A 232 41.87 35.16 -32.03
CA GLN A 232 41.44 36.40 -32.66
C GLN A 232 40.04 36.77 -32.15
N ILE A 233 39.97 37.83 -31.35
CA ILE A 233 38.76 38.31 -30.67
C ILE A 233 38.24 39.52 -31.46
N THR A 234 37.00 39.47 -31.96
CA THR A 234 36.40 40.52 -32.78
C THR A 234 35.02 40.91 -32.24
N ARG A 235 34.74 42.21 -32.17
CA ARG A 235 33.43 42.77 -31.80
C ARG A 235 32.65 43.20 -33.04
N ILE A 236 31.38 42.83 -33.07
CA ILE A 236 30.40 43.20 -34.09
C ILE A 236 29.20 43.81 -33.37
N ASP A 237 28.85 45.05 -33.71
CA ASP A 237 27.69 45.75 -33.15
C ASP A 237 26.51 45.63 -34.13
N SER A 238 25.31 45.38 -33.61
CA SER A 238 24.09 45.20 -34.42
C SER A 238 22.85 45.64 -33.66
N ASN A 239 21.75 45.93 -34.36
CA ASN A 239 20.44 46.15 -33.74
C ASN A 239 19.58 44.92 -33.98
N ALA A 240 19.20 44.23 -32.90
CA ALA A 240 18.39 43.02 -32.94
C ALA A 240 17.62 42.84 -31.63
N HIS A 241 16.51 42.11 -31.67
CA HIS A 241 15.65 41.84 -30.51
C HIS A 241 15.16 43.11 -29.77
N GLY A 242 14.88 44.22 -30.47
CA GLY A 242 14.42 45.47 -29.85
C GLY A 242 15.50 46.25 -29.10
N GLY A 243 16.79 46.02 -29.38
CA GLY A 243 17.89 46.74 -28.74
C GLY A 243 19.26 46.58 -29.41
N GLU A 244 20.28 47.11 -28.74
CA GLU A 244 21.69 46.99 -29.11
C GLU A 244 22.17 45.56 -28.78
N LEU A 245 22.58 44.80 -29.79
CA LEU A 245 23.12 43.45 -29.66
C LEU A 245 24.58 43.46 -30.09
N ILE A 246 25.49 43.27 -29.14
CA ILE A 246 26.92 43.15 -29.39
C ILE A 246 27.33 41.68 -29.43
N THR A 247 28.02 41.27 -30.50
CA THR A 247 28.54 39.92 -30.68
C THR A 247 30.07 39.94 -30.61
N ILE A 248 30.65 39.15 -29.70
CA ILE A 248 32.09 38.92 -29.56
C ILE A 248 32.41 37.54 -30.13
N LYS A 249 33.15 37.48 -31.24
CA LYS A 249 33.64 36.24 -31.87
C LYS A 249 35.09 36.00 -31.48
N LYS A 250 35.42 34.80 -30.98
CA LYS A 250 36.78 34.31 -30.76
C LYS A 250 37.07 33.22 -31.79
N LYS A 251 38.06 33.45 -32.65
CA LYS A 251 38.53 32.48 -33.64
C LYS A 251 39.87 31.89 -33.20
N TRP A 252 39.99 30.57 -33.16
CA TRP A 252 41.20 29.88 -32.74
C TRP A 252 41.84 29.17 -33.94
N THR A 253 43.13 29.39 -34.20
CA THR A 253 43.86 28.66 -35.24
C THR A 253 44.99 27.83 -34.64
N LYS A 254 45.29 26.67 -35.25
CA LYS A 254 46.31 25.70 -34.79
C LYS A 254 46.07 25.12 -33.40
N THR A 255 44.80 25.06 -32.95
CA THR A 255 44.41 24.42 -31.68
C THR A 255 43.25 23.44 -31.87
N LYS A 256 42.96 22.61 -30.85
CA LYS A 256 41.74 21.78 -30.78
C LYS A 256 40.51 22.52 -30.24
N ARG A 257 40.60 23.82 -29.96
CA ARG A 257 39.52 24.61 -29.37
C ARG A 257 38.57 25.09 -30.48
N ALA A 258 37.27 24.90 -30.29
CA ALA A 258 36.25 25.40 -31.21
C ALA A 258 36.15 26.92 -31.13
N ASP A 259 35.82 27.56 -32.26
CA ASP A 259 35.46 28.97 -32.33
C ASP A 259 34.27 29.26 -31.40
N GLU A 260 34.33 30.40 -30.71
CA GLU A 260 33.41 30.76 -29.64
C GLU A 260 32.71 32.07 -30.01
N THR A 261 31.38 32.11 -29.98
CA THR A 261 30.60 33.33 -30.21
C THR A 261 29.78 33.65 -28.97
N LEU A 262 30.02 34.81 -28.38
CA LEU A 262 29.28 35.34 -27.23
C LEU A 262 28.43 36.51 -27.69
N GLN A 263 27.18 36.58 -27.27
CA GLN A 263 26.28 37.68 -27.59
C GLN A 263 25.86 38.41 -26.32
N TYR A 264 25.61 39.71 -26.41
CA TYR A 264 25.21 40.56 -25.28
C TYR A 264 24.14 41.54 -25.74
N PHE A 265 22.98 41.51 -25.10
CA PHE A 265 21.96 42.54 -25.26
C PHE A 265 22.28 43.69 -24.32
N VAL A 266 22.46 44.89 -24.86
CA VAL A 266 23.01 46.05 -24.16
C VAL A 266 21.93 47.10 -23.95
N VAL A 267 21.89 47.63 -22.72
CA VAL A 267 20.99 48.69 -22.31
C VAL A 267 21.82 49.81 -21.67
N ARG A 268 21.75 50.98 -22.30
CA ARG A 268 22.41 52.22 -21.87
C ARG A 268 21.40 53.15 -21.23
N HIS A 269 21.82 53.84 -20.17
CA HIS A 269 21.03 54.86 -19.48
C HIS A 269 21.96 55.99 -19.04
N ASN A 270 21.50 57.24 -19.15
CA ASN A 270 22.24 58.40 -18.71
C ASN A 270 21.73 58.84 -17.34
N THR A 271 22.56 58.70 -16.32
CA THR A 271 22.33 59.25 -14.99
C THR A 271 22.63 60.75 -15.02
N SER A 272 21.62 61.56 -14.76
CA SER A 272 21.73 63.04 -14.69
C SER A 272 21.88 63.52 -13.25
N GLU A 273 22.20 64.81 -13.08
CA GLU A 273 22.36 65.45 -11.76
C GLU A 273 23.48 64.83 -10.92
N MET A 274 24.59 64.44 -11.57
CA MET A 274 25.73 63.83 -10.88
C MET A 274 26.27 64.75 -9.76
N PRO A 275 26.58 64.20 -8.57
CA PRO A 275 27.11 64.97 -7.44
C PRO A 275 28.52 65.51 -7.74
N ASN A 276 28.95 66.51 -6.98
CA ASN A 276 30.25 67.13 -7.19
C ASN A 276 31.39 66.26 -6.62
N GLU A 277 32.27 65.77 -7.48
CA GLU A 277 33.42 64.93 -7.13
C GLU A 277 34.72 65.57 -7.67
N PRO A 278 35.71 65.92 -6.81
CA PRO A 278 36.95 66.55 -7.25
C PRO A 278 37.73 65.78 -8.33
N LYS A 279 37.65 64.45 -8.37
CA LYS A 279 38.26 63.61 -9.42
C LYS A 279 37.49 63.60 -10.74
N ARG A 280 36.35 64.29 -10.84
CA ARG A 280 35.39 64.32 -11.96
C ARG A 280 34.82 65.73 -12.18
N ASP A 281 35.67 66.75 -12.02
CA ASP A 281 35.25 68.15 -12.14
C ASP A 281 34.54 68.44 -13.48
N GLY A 282 33.51 69.28 -13.42
CA GLY A 282 32.65 69.63 -14.55
C GLY A 282 31.63 68.58 -15.01
N ILE A 283 31.70 67.32 -14.56
CA ILE A 283 30.80 66.25 -15.07
C ILE A 283 29.43 66.31 -14.36
N LYS A 284 28.34 66.37 -15.16
CA LYS A 284 26.94 66.45 -14.68
C LYS A 284 26.02 65.32 -15.15
N ILE A 285 26.48 64.54 -16.13
CA ILE A 285 25.77 63.38 -16.68
C ILE A 285 26.80 62.26 -16.84
N SER A 286 26.46 61.04 -16.43
CA SER A 286 27.28 59.84 -16.65
C SER A 286 26.45 58.73 -17.29
N GLU A 287 27.00 58.05 -18.29
CA GLU A 287 26.41 56.81 -18.82
C GLU A 287 26.59 55.67 -17.82
N VAL A 288 25.56 54.83 -17.70
CA VAL A 288 25.61 53.51 -17.08
C VAL A 288 25.10 52.47 -18.08
N VAL A 289 25.75 51.31 -18.11
CA VAL A 289 25.49 50.26 -19.11
C VAL A 289 25.28 48.92 -18.42
N LEU A 290 24.21 48.22 -18.81
CA LEU A 290 23.95 46.84 -18.47
C LEU A 290 24.07 45.98 -19.73
N ALA A 291 24.73 44.83 -19.63
CA ALA A 291 24.84 43.89 -20.73
C ALA A 291 24.48 42.46 -20.30
N PHE A 292 23.44 41.94 -20.95
CA PHE A 292 22.81 40.66 -20.65
C PHE A 292 23.33 39.60 -21.61
N PRO A 293 24.03 38.56 -21.14
CA PRO A 293 24.66 37.57 -22.01
C PRO A 293 23.64 36.63 -22.69
N PHE A 294 23.97 36.24 -23.92
CA PHE A 294 23.21 35.35 -24.78
C PHE A 294 24.11 34.27 -25.40
N ILE A 295 23.58 33.05 -25.49
CA ILE A 295 24.16 31.90 -26.18
C ILE A 295 23.02 31.27 -27.00
N GLU A 296 23.23 31.05 -28.31
CA GLU A 296 22.25 30.41 -29.21
C GLU A 296 20.83 31.03 -29.14
N HIS A 297 20.74 32.37 -29.13
CA HIS A 297 19.50 33.12 -28.94
C HIS A 297 18.72 32.77 -27.65
N LYS A 298 19.40 32.36 -26.58
CA LYS A 298 18.86 32.18 -25.23
C LYS A 298 19.71 32.94 -24.20
N PRO A 299 19.12 33.42 -23.08
CA PRO A 299 19.90 34.07 -22.02
C PRO A 299 20.87 33.08 -21.36
N ALA A 300 22.07 33.57 -21.03
CA ALA A 300 23.07 32.79 -20.31
C ALA A 300 23.13 33.20 -18.83
N PHE A 301 23.07 32.22 -17.92
CA PHE A 301 22.96 32.49 -16.49
C PHE A 301 24.21 32.09 -15.71
N HIS A 302 25.32 32.80 -15.92
CA HIS A 302 26.55 32.67 -15.13
C HIS A 302 26.93 34.01 -14.50
N MET A 303 27.79 34.00 -13.47
CA MET A 303 28.25 35.23 -12.83
C MET A 303 29.05 36.11 -13.79
N GLN A 304 28.91 37.42 -13.62
CA GLN A 304 29.45 38.44 -14.50
C GLN A 304 30.20 39.53 -13.72
N LYS A 305 31.13 40.20 -14.41
CA LYS A 305 32.01 41.20 -13.82
C LYS A 305 31.40 42.61 -13.83
N ALA A 306 31.86 43.42 -12.88
CA ALA A 306 31.67 44.87 -12.84
C ALA A 306 32.83 45.57 -13.55
N TYR A 307 32.55 46.68 -14.24
CA TYR A 307 33.52 47.44 -15.02
C TYR A 307 33.51 48.92 -14.66
N ALA A 308 34.70 49.48 -14.50
CA ALA A 308 34.96 50.92 -14.59
C ALA A 308 35.90 51.13 -15.77
N PHE A 309 35.34 50.95 -16.98
CA PHE A 309 36.03 50.77 -18.27
C PHE A 309 36.91 49.51 -18.37
N LEU A 310 37.60 49.12 -17.29
CA LEU A 310 38.27 47.84 -17.09
C LEU A 310 37.49 46.93 -16.14
N PRO A 311 37.67 45.59 -16.22
CA PRO A 311 37.10 44.67 -15.24
C PRO A 311 37.66 44.96 -13.83
N ILE A 312 36.77 45.10 -12.85
CA ILE A 312 37.10 45.33 -11.43
C ILE A 312 37.12 43.96 -10.71
N ARG A 313 35.93 43.40 -10.50
CA ARG A 313 35.66 42.14 -9.78
C ARG A 313 34.41 41.47 -10.34
N GLU A 314 34.14 40.24 -9.91
CA GLU A 314 32.79 39.66 -10.07
C GLU A 314 31.78 40.48 -9.25
N SER A 315 30.69 40.89 -9.90
CA SER A 315 29.65 41.75 -9.33
C SER A 315 28.70 40.98 -8.40
N GLY A 316 28.56 39.67 -8.65
CA GLY A 316 27.54 38.81 -8.04
C GLY A 316 26.18 38.83 -8.77
N PHE A 317 26.06 39.57 -9.88
CA PHE A 317 24.94 39.46 -10.81
C PHE A 317 25.29 38.58 -12.01
N ARG A 318 24.27 38.15 -12.75
CA ARG A 318 24.42 37.35 -13.99
C ARG A 318 24.37 38.18 -15.28
N PHE A 319 24.55 39.49 -15.15
CA PHE A 319 24.68 40.48 -16.22
C PHE A 319 25.89 41.37 -15.92
N LEU A 320 26.56 41.86 -16.96
CA LEU A 320 27.69 42.77 -16.78
C LEU A 320 27.14 44.17 -16.48
N LEU A 321 27.83 44.90 -15.62
CA LEU A 321 27.55 46.30 -15.32
C LEU A 321 28.78 47.16 -15.57
N GLN A 322 28.59 48.33 -16.18
CA GLN A 322 29.61 49.35 -16.38
C GLN A 322 29.08 50.71 -15.92
N ALA A 323 29.91 51.44 -15.18
CA ALA A 323 29.74 52.87 -14.92
C ALA A 323 31.11 53.51 -14.62
N ASP A 324 31.18 54.84 -14.57
CA ASP A 324 32.39 55.57 -14.16
C ASP A 324 32.57 55.55 -12.63
N PHE A 325 32.76 54.37 -12.05
CA PHE A 325 32.90 54.21 -10.60
C PHE A 325 34.22 54.75 -10.07
N LEU A 326 34.18 55.40 -8.90
CA LEU A 326 35.37 55.59 -8.07
C LEU A 326 35.74 54.26 -7.41
N LEU A 327 37.04 53.91 -7.45
CA LEU A 327 37.57 52.64 -6.94
C LEU A 327 38.42 52.86 -5.67
N ILE A 328 38.48 51.84 -4.82
CA ILE A 328 39.43 51.78 -3.70
C ILE A 328 40.88 51.58 -4.20
N ALA A 329 41.88 51.83 -3.35
CA ALA A 329 43.29 51.92 -3.76
C ALA A 329 43.86 50.70 -4.50
N ASN A 330 43.46 49.47 -4.14
CA ASN A 330 43.88 48.24 -4.82
C ASN A 330 43.15 47.98 -6.16
N ARG A 331 42.15 48.81 -6.51
CA ARG A 331 41.25 48.71 -7.67
C ARG A 331 40.45 47.40 -7.76
N GLU A 332 40.29 46.67 -6.65
CA GLU A 332 39.52 45.41 -6.62
C GLU A 332 38.04 45.62 -6.25
N ASP A 333 37.64 46.83 -5.85
CA ASP A 333 36.25 47.18 -5.53
C ASP A 333 35.94 48.67 -5.77
N ILE A 334 34.66 49.05 -5.68
CA ILE A 334 34.21 50.45 -5.72
C ILE A 334 34.28 51.10 -4.32
N GLU A 335 34.45 52.41 -4.28
CA GLU A 335 34.41 53.20 -3.05
C GLU A 335 32.96 53.29 -2.52
N THR A 336 32.67 52.62 -1.40
CA THR A 336 31.32 52.52 -0.82
C THR A 336 30.85 53.77 -0.09
N SER A 337 31.75 54.69 0.26
CA SER A 337 31.40 55.96 0.93
C SER A 337 31.09 57.10 -0.03
N SER A 338 31.12 56.85 -1.35
CA SER A 338 30.99 57.89 -2.38
C SER A 338 29.55 58.07 -2.87
N GLN A 339 29.01 59.28 -2.66
CA GLN A 339 27.73 59.71 -3.23
C GLN A 339 27.69 59.60 -4.76
N TRP A 340 28.83 59.74 -5.44
CA TRP A 340 28.95 59.55 -6.88
C TRP A 340 28.61 58.10 -7.27
N ASN A 341 29.17 57.14 -6.56
CA ASN A 341 28.89 55.72 -6.79
C ASN A 341 27.44 55.37 -6.44
N ASP A 342 26.90 55.88 -5.33
CA ASP A 342 25.49 55.66 -4.95
C ASP A 342 24.52 56.10 -6.06
N HIS A 343 24.78 57.27 -6.67
CA HIS A 343 23.96 57.80 -7.76
C HIS A 343 24.09 56.97 -9.04
N LEU A 344 25.28 56.44 -9.36
CA LEU A 344 25.47 55.49 -10.45
C LEU A 344 24.74 54.16 -10.21
N LEU A 345 24.74 53.64 -8.97
CA LEU A 345 23.98 52.44 -8.61
C LEU A 345 22.46 52.69 -8.74
N ALA A 346 21.95 53.86 -8.35
CA ALA A 346 20.56 54.22 -8.58
C ALA A 346 20.19 54.31 -10.08
N GLY A 347 21.09 54.86 -10.91
CA GLY A 347 20.96 54.85 -12.36
C GLY A 347 20.98 53.45 -12.97
N LEU A 348 21.84 52.55 -12.48
CA LEU A 348 21.88 51.15 -12.88
C LEU A 348 20.59 50.40 -12.52
N ALA A 349 19.99 50.71 -11.36
CA ALA A 349 18.72 50.13 -10.95
C ALA A 349 17.57 50.55 -11.89
N GLU A 350 17.53 51.83 -12.31
CA GLU A 350 16.56 52.30 -13.31
C GLU A 350 16.85 51.69 -14.70
N CYS A 351 18.12 51.61 -15.10
CA CYS A 351 18.54 50.95 -16.33
C CYS A 351 18.04 49.49 -16.42
N PHE A 352 18.04 48.76 -15.30
CA PHE A 352 17.48 47.40 -15.24
C PHE A 352 15.96 47.37 -15.49
N VAL A 353 15.19 48.31 -14.93
CA VAL A 353 13.75 48.43 -15.20
C VAL A 353 13.50 48.72 -16.68
N GLN A 354 14.31 49.57 -17.30
CA GLN A 354 14.22 49.84 -18.74
C GLN A 354 14.60 48.62 -19.59
N ALA A 355 15.56 47.80 -19.13
CA ALA A 355 15.87 46.52 -19.75
C ALA A 355 14.67 45.57 -19.73
N VAL A 356 14.00 45.38 -18.58
CA VAL A 356 12.79 44.54 -18.48
C VAL A 356 11.65 45.04 -19.37
N LYS A 357 11.44 46.36 -19.47
CA LYS A 357 10.48 46.94 -20.42
C LYS A 357 10.81 46.59 -21.89
N ARG A 358 12.10 46.57 -22.27
CA ARG A 358 12.53 46.10 -23.60
C ARG A 358 12.35 44.59 -23.78
N PHE A 359 12.64 43.78 -22.77
CA PHE A 359 12.43 42.31 -22.80
C PHE A 359 10.97 41.92 -23.00
N ASN A 360 10.05 42.75 -22.53
CA ASN A 360 8.61 42.55 -22.72
C ASN A 360 8.10 42.95 -24.12
N SER A 361 8.91 43.63 -24.94
CA SER A 361 8.56 44.01 -26.33
C SER A 361 8.37 42.80 -27.25
N ALA A 362 7.72 43.00 -28.40
CA ALA A 362 7.45 41.95 -29.38
C ALA A 362 8.71 41.41 -30.08
N GLU A 363 9.82 42.15 -30.09
CA GLU A 363 11.07 41.73 -30.72
C GLU A 363 11.96 40.90 -29.77
N ALA A 364 11.72 41.00 -28.46
CA ALA A 364 12.56 40.43 -27.40
C ALA A 364 11.96 39.20 -26.71
N LEU A 365 10.95 38.55 -27.31
CA LEU A 365 10.09 37.51 -26.69
C LEU A 365 10.84 36.44 -25.88
N VAL A 366 12.02 36.02 -26.32
CA VAL A 366 12.89 35.06 -25.62
C VAL A 366 13.17 35.46 -24.15
N LEU A 367 13.32 36.77 -23.89
CA LEU A 367 13.65 37.28 -22.57
C LEU A 367 12.44 37.56 -21.67
N ARG A 368 11.23 37.68 -22.24
CA ARG A 368 10.00 38.11 -21.53
C ARG A 368 9.76 37.37 -20.22
N HIS A 369 9.99 36.05 -20.21
CA HIS A 369 9.77 35.20 -19.04
C HIS A 369 11.05 34.77 -18.32
N THR A 370 12.20 34.83 -18.99
CA THR A 370 13.48 34.29 -18.49
C THR A 370 14.33 35.33 -17.78
N TRP A 371 14.07 36.63 -17.96
CA TRP A 371 14.84 37.69 -17.32
C TRP A 371 14.94 37.63 -15.77
N PRO A 372 13.99 37.07 -14.98
CA PRO A 372 14.19 36.91 -13.54
C PRO A 372 15.40 36.03 -13.20
N GLY A 373 15.83 35.16 -14.13
CA GLY A 373 17.07 34.40 -14.03
C GLY A 373 18.33 35.24 -13.86
N PHE A 374 18.33 36.50 -14.32
CA PHE A 374 19.44 37.45 -14.14
C PHE A 374 19.57 37.98 -12.70
N LEU A 375 18.49 37.91 -11.91
CA LEU A 375 18.42 38.31 -10.49
C LEU A 375 18.50 37.10 -9.54
N GLN A 376 18.82 35.91 -10.02
CA GLN A 376 19.07 34.76 -9.13
C GLN A 376 20.46 34.85 -8.49
N ASN A 377 20.53 34.60 -7.18
CA ASN A 377 21.76 34.63 -6.37
C ASN A 377 22.46 36.01 -6.33
N MET A 378 21.70 37.12 -6.39
CA MET A 378 22.28 38.46 -6.21
C MET A 378 23.01 38.59 -4.86
N PRO A 379 23.97 39.52 -4.71
CA PRO A 379 24.62 39.76 -3.44
C PRO A 379 23.59 40.08 -2.35
N HIS A 380 23.62 39.33 -1.25
CA HIS A 380 22.82 39.62 -0.07
C HIS A 380 23.35 40.86 0.66
N SER A 381 22.56 41.38 1.62
CA SER A 381 23.01 42.42 2.55
C SER A 381 24.42 42.14 3.05
N ASP A 382 25.27 43.17 3.03
CA ASP A 382 26.63 43.15 3.59
C ASP A 382 27.65 42.24 2.86
N ALA A 383 27.28 41.61 1.73
CA ALA A 383 28.16 40.68 1.02
C ALA A 383 29.22 41.35 0.11
N ASN A 384 28.88 42.50 -0.49
CA ASN A 384 29.79 43.35 -1.28
C ASN A 384 29.21 44.75 -1.50
N SER A 385 30.01 45.65 -2.08
CA SER A 385 29.66 47.03 -2.46
C SER A 385 28.50 47.16 -3.44
N PHE A 386 28.08 46.07 -4.10
CA PHE A 386 26.97 46.03 -5.05
C PHE A 386 25.67 45.46 -4.45
N SER A 387 25.66 45.09 -3.18
CA SER A 387 24.47 44.57 -2.49
C SER A 387 23.30 45.57 -2.45
N SER A 388 23.60 46.86 -2.31
CA SER A 388 22.59 47.94 -2.35
C SER A 388 21.86 48.00 -3.70
N LEU A 389 22.55 47.77 -4.82
CA LEU A 389 21.97 47.73 -6.17
C LEU A 389 20.93 46.62 -6.32
N GLY A 390 21.15 45.44 -5.72
CA GLY A 390 20.19 44.33 -5.75
C GLY A 390 18.85 44.70 -5.09
N ASN A 391 18.90 45.36 -3.94
CA ASN A 391 17.71 45.86 -3.26
C ASN A 391 17.00 46.97 -4.07
N GLN A 392 17.77 47.95 -4.58
CA GLN A 392 17.21 49.03 -5.40
C GLN A 392 16.52 48.54 -6.68
N ILE A 393 17.06 47.50 -7.34
CA ILE A 393 16.40 46.86 -8.49
C ILE A 393 15.05 46.25 -8.07
N LEU A 394 15.01 45.47 -6.98
CA LEU A 394 13.79 44.81 -6.50
C LEU A 394 12.71 45.82 -6.08
N ASP A 395 13.09 46.89 -5.37
CA ASP A 395 12.16 47.93 -4.92
C ASP A 395 11.53 48.71 -6.08
N ARG A 396 12.29 48.99 -7.13
CA ARG A 396 11.73 49.57 -8.36
C ARG A 396 10.80 48.57 -9.07
N LEU A 397 11.22 47.32 -9.26
CA LEU A 397 10.44 46.29 -9.97
C LEU A 397 9.07 46.00 -9.31
N ARG A 398 8.98 46.04 -7.96
CA ARG A 398 7.72 45.91 -7.20
C ARG A 398 6.62 46.90 -7.65
N SER A 399 7.02 48.08 -8.11
CA SER A 399 6.11 49.21 -8.38
C SER A 399 5.57 49.26 -9.82
N TYR A 400 6.26 48.63 -10.78
CA TYR A 400 5.93 48.70 -12.21
C TYR A 400 5.14 47.47 -12.71
N PRO A 401 4.23 47.63 -13.67
CA PRO A 401 3.56 46.51 -14.33
C PRO A 401 4.52 45.86 -15.34
N ILE A 402 5.23 44.81 -14.90
CA ILE A 402 6.35 44.19 -15.65
C ILE A 402 6.26 42.67 -15.78
N LEU A 403 5.30 42.01 -15.12
CA LEU A 403 5.06 40.58 -15.28
C LEU A 403 3.84 40.34 -16.17
N GLU A 404 3.96 39.47 -17.17
CA GLU A 404 2.83 39.04 -17.99
C GLU A 404 1.87 38.14 -17.19
N SER A 405 0.58 38.45 -17.22
CA SER A 405 -0.49 37.66 -16.61
C SER A 405 -1.04 36.58 -17.55
N GLN A 406 -1.82 35.63 -17.04
CA GLN A 406 -2.51 34.62 -17.85
C GLN A 406 -3.58 35.23 -18.78
N ALA A 407 -3.99 36.47 -18.53
CA ALA A 407 -4.82 37.28 -19.43
C ALA A 407 -4.02 38.01 -20.55
N GLY A 408 -2.69 37.86 -20.61
CA GLY A 408 -1.83 38.54 -21.60
C GLY A 408 -1.54 40.02 -21.29
N THR A 409 -2.05 40.55 -20.18
CA THR A 409 -1.77 41.93 -19.72
C THR A 409 -0.58 41.98 -18.75
N PHE A 410 0.19 43.07 -18.75
CA PHE A 410 1.26 43.26 -17.75
C PHE A 410 0.72 43.77 -16.41
N VAL A 411 1.13 43.12 -15.33
CA VAL A 411 0.68 43.41 -13.96
C VAL A 411 1.86 43.67 -13.03
N ARG A 412 1.58 44.33 -11.90
CA ARG A 412 2.57 44.54 -10.83
C ARG A 412 2.87 43.21 -10.15
N PRO A 413 4.12 42.95 -9.71
CA PRO A 413 4.43 41.78 -8.91
C PRO A 413 3.61 41.66 -7.61
N VAL A 414 3.41 42.78 -6.91
CA VAL A 414 2.69 42.82 -5.63
C VAL A 414 1.20 42.56 -5.85
N GLY A 415 0.66 41.54 -5.18
CA GLY A 415 -0.74 41.12 -5.31
C GLY A 415 -1.04 40.19 -6.49
N ALA A 416 -0.03 39.81 -7.26
CA ALA A 416 -0.14 38.78 -8.29
C ALA A 416 0.25 37.41 -7.74
N PHE A 417 -0.38 36.36 -8.24
CA PHE A 417 -0.16 34.97 -7.83
C PHE A 417 0.61 34.18 -8.89
N PHE A 418 1.69 33.53 -8.48
CA PHE A 418 2.25 32.40 -9.21
C PHE A 418 1.47 31.13 -8.85
N VAL A 419 0.93 30.48 -9.87
CA VAL A 419 0.14 29.24 -9.75
C VAL A 419 1.06 28.05 -10.01
N PRO A 420 1.36 27.18 -9.03
CA PRO A 420 2.18 25.98 -9.25
C PRO A 420 1.56 25.04 -10.28
N ARG A 421 2.39 24.29 -11.03
CA ARG A 421 1.94 23.30 -12.04
C ARG A 421 0.85 22.33 -11.54
N ALA A 422 0.88 21.99 -10.24
CA ALA A 422 -0.11 21.12 -9.60
C ALA A 422 -1.54 21.69 -9.57
N PHE A 423 -1.74 22.99 -9.81
CA PHE A 423 -3.06 23.66 -9.85
C PHE A 423 -3.40 24.18 -11.27
N ARG A 424 -2.70 23.70 -12.30
CA ARG A 424 -2.90 24.12 -13.70
C ARG A 424 -3.58 23.05 -14.55
N ASP A 425 -4.24 23.51 -15.60
CA ASP A 425 -4.75 22.69 -16.69
C ASP A 425 -3.67 22.35 -17.73
N ASP A 426 -4.07 21.72 -18.84
CA ASP A 426 -3.17 21.33 -19.93
C ASP A 426 -2.68 22.54 -20.75
N ASP A 427 -3.41 23.66 -20.73
CA ASP A 427 -3.04 24.95 -21.34
C ASP A 427 -2.14 25.82 -20.44
N GLU A 428 -1.62 25.24 -19.33
CA GLU A 428 -0.81 25.92 -18.32
C GLU A 428 -1.51 27.12 -17.64
N ARG A 429 -2.85 27.10 -17.56
CA ARG A 429 -3.67 28.11 -16.86
C ARG A 429 -4.19 27.57 -15.55
N PHE A 430 -4.58 28.46 -14.63
CA PHE A 430 -5.17 28.05 -13.36
C PHE A 430 -6.50 27.30 -13.57
N ILE A 431 -6.65 26.10 -13.00
CA ILE A 431 -7.84 25.26 -13.23
C ILE A 431 -9.15 25.98 -12.84
N LEU A 432 -9.12 26.82 -11.80
CA LEU A 432 -10.31 27.54 -11.31
C LEU A 432 -10.41 28.97 -11.86
N ASN A 433 -9.76 29.26 -12.99
CA ASN A 433 -9.77 30.57 -13.64
C ASN A 433 -11.18 30.95 -14.11
N CYS A 434 -11.86 31.79 -13.34
CA CYS A 434 -13.15 32.36 -13.67
C CYS A 434 -12.99 33.48 -14.72
N ALA A 435 -14.01 33.67 -15.57
CA ALA A 435 -13.98 34.69 -16.61
C ALA A 435 -13.77 36.09 -16.01
N GLY A 436 -12.59 36.67 -16.26
CA GLY A 436 -12.17 38.00 -15.77
C GLY A 436 -10.97 37.98 -14.81
N ASP A 437 -10.68 36.86 -14.14
CA ASP A 437 -9.68 36.80 -13.06
C ASP A 437 -8.25 36.49 -13.52
N GLY A 438 -8.04 36.17 -14.80
CA GLY A 438 -6.73 35.85 -15.38
C GLY A 438 -5.65 36.93 -15.23
N HIS A 439 -6.00 38.16 -14.85
CA HIS A 439 -5.05 39.23 -14.52
C HIS A 439 -4.37 39.02 -13.15
N LYS A 440 -4.99 38.28 -12.23
CA LYS A 440 -4.45 37.98 -10.88
C LYS A 440 -3.32 36.95 -10.91
N TYR A 441 -3.27 36.12 -11.96
CA TYR A 441 -2.33 35.00 -12.07
C TYR A 441 -1.25 35.31 -13.09
N ILE A 442 0.03 35.14 -12.74
CA ILE A 442 1.13 35.35 -13.70
C ILE A 442 1.27 34.18 -14.68
N SER A 443 1.79 34.46 -15.87
CA SER A 443 2.01 33.49 -16.94
C SER A 443 2.88 32.33 -16.47
N ALA A 444 2.51 31.10 -16.85
CA ALA A 444 3.31 29.91 -16.59
C ALA A 444 4.68 29.93 -17.27
N GLY A 445 4.88 30.79 -18.29
CA GLY A 445 6.19 30.97 -18.92
C GLY A 445 7.30 31.37 -17.95
N TYR A 446 6.98 31.99 -16.80
CA TYR A 446 7.94 32.32 -15.73
C TYR A 446 8.39 31.09 -14.90
N GLU A 447 7.91 29.88 -15.20
CA GLU A 447 8.37 28.61 -14.62
C GLU A 447 9.45 27.98 -15.51
N THR A 448 10.67 28.53 -15.54
CA THR A 448 11.77 27.92 -16.31
C THR A 448 12.74 27.13 -15.46
N HIS A 449 12.97 27.52 -14.19
CA HIS A 449 13.85 26.82 -13.24
C HIS A 449 13.42 26.95 -11.75
N ASP A 450 13.69 25.92 -10.94
CA ASP A 450 13.37 25.81 -9.49
C ASP A 450 13.68 27.05 -8.61
N LYS A 451 14.64 27.89 -9.02
CA LYS A 451 15.13 29.04 -8.24
C LYS A 451 14.50 30.38 -8.64
N GLU A 452 13.68 30.43 -9.70
CA GLU A 452 13.08 31.68 -10.21
C GLU A 452 11.93 32.15 -9.32
N HIS A 453 11.20 31.23 -8.70
CA HIS A 453 10.18 31.53 -7.70
C HIS A 453 10.72 32.30 -6.50
N ILE A 454 12.02 32.19 -6.19
CA ILE A 454 12.66 32.99 -5.14
C ILE A 454 12.67 34.47 -5.54
N VAL A 455 13.08 34.78 -6.77
CA VAL A 455 13.12 36.15 -7.30
C VAL A 455 11.71 36.73 -7.41
N LEU A 456 10.76 35.96 -7.97
CA LEU A 456 9.35 36.36 -8.05
C LEU A 456 8.80 36.70 -6.65
N LYS A 457 9.07 35.85 -5.65
CA LYS A 457 8.69 36.10 -4.25
C LYS A 457 9.40 37.31 -3.64
N MET A 458 10.67 37.56 -3.94
CA MET A 458 11.38 38.77 -3.52
C MET A 458 10.77 40.04 -4.12
N MET A 459 10.21 39.97 -5.33
CA MET A 459 9.43 41.04 -5.94
C MET A 459 7.99 41.15 -5.40
N GLY A 460 7.55 40.28 -4.49
CA GLY A 460 6.22 40.34 -3.88
C GLY A 460 5.13 39.54 -4.60
N VAL A 461 5.48 38.68 -5.54
CA VAL A 461 4.55 37.68 -6.11
C VAL A 461 4.26 36.61 -5.06
N GLU A 462 2.98 36.32 -4.83
CA GLU A 462 2.56 35.27 -3.90
C GLU A 462 2.54 33.91 -4.60
N ILE A 463 3.04 32.86 -3.94
CA ILE A 463 2.96 31.49 -4.47
C ILE A 463 1.69 30.87 -3.90
N MET A 464 0.74 30.53 -4.78
CA MET A 464 -0.53 29.94 -4.41
C MET A 464 -0.32 28.62 -3.64
N LYS A 465 -0.92 28.52 -2.46
CA LYS A 465 -0.94 27.34 -1.59
C LYS A 465 -2.24 26.56 -1.81
N PHE A 466 -2.26 25.33 -1.28
CA PHE A 466 -3.45 24.50 -1.30
C PHE A 466 -4.64 25.09 -0.51
N ALA A 467 -4.39 25.86 0.55
CA ALA A 467 -5.45 26.58 1.27
C ALA A 467 -6.16 27.59 0.35
N ASP A 468 -5.38 28.44 -0.32
CA ASP A 468 -5.87 29.42 -1.28
C ASP A 468 -6.66 28.75 -2.43
N PHE A 469 -6.16 27.62 -2.96
CA PHE A 469 -6.86 26.80 -3.96
C PHE A 469 -8.23 26.32 -3.45
N ILE A 470 -8.29 25.81 -2.21
CA ILE A 470 -9.53 25.29 -1.60
C ILE A 470 -10.54 26.39 -1.34
N ASP A 471 -10.11 27.55 -0.87
CA ASP A 471 -11.02 28.67 -0.60
C ASP A 471 -11.58 29.28 -1.89
N ILE A 472 -10.76 29.38 -2.95
CA ILE A 472 -11.25 29.72 -4.30
C ILE A 472 -12.25 28.66 -4.81
N LEU A 473 -11.97 27.36 -4.62
CA LEU A 473 -12.88 26.29 -5.02
C LEU A 473 -14.22 26.36 -4.27
N ARG A 474 -14.20 26.65 -2.97
CA ARG A 474 -15.41 26.84 -2.15
C ARG A 474 -16.25 28.01 -2.64
N SER A 475 -15.62 29.16 -2.93
CA SER A 475 -16.30 30.31 -3.53
C SER A 475 -16.91 29.91 -4.88
N TYR A 476 -16.14 29.31 -5.78
CA TYR A 476 -16.61 28.90 -7.10
C TYR A 476 -17.80 27.92 -7.05
N MET A 477 -17.78 26.93 -6.14
CA MET A 477 -18.90 26.01 -5.95
C MET A 477 -20.16 26.69 -5.39
N THR A 478 -20.01 27.79 -4.64
CA THR A 478 -21.09 28.52 -3.96
C THR A 478 -21.68 29.62 -4.85
N ASP A 479 -20.82 30.49 -5.39
CA ASP A 479 -21.20 31.67 -6.18
C ASP A 479 -21.58 31.29 -7.63
N HIS A 480 -21.03 30.19 -8.13
CA HIS A 480 -21.14 29.76 -9.53
C HIS A 480 -21.53 28.27 -9.67
N THR A 481 -22.39 27.76 -8.77
CA THR A 481 -22.77 26.34 -8.68
C THR A 481 -23.13 25.68 -10.03
N GLN A 482 -23.92 26.35 -10.88
CA GLN A 482 -24.31 25.76 -12.17
C GLN A 482 -23.15 25.74 -13.19
N ALA A 483 -22.28 26.74 -13.17
CA ALA A 483 -21.08 26.75 -14.01
C ALA A 483 -20.12 25.64 -13.58
N PHE A 484 -19.91 25.47 -12.27
CA PHE A 484 -19.13 24.36 -11.71
C PHE A 484 -19.68 22.99 -12.13
N ARG A 485 -20.99 22.76 -12.05
CA ARG A 485 -21.63 21.48 -12.43
C ARG A 485 -21.64 21.20 -13.93
N ASN A 486 -21.56 22.24 -14.76
CA ASN A 486 -21.54 22.14 -16.22
C ASN A 486 -20.12 22.04 -16.81
N GLN A 487 -19.08 21.96 -15.97
CA GLN A 487 -17.70 21.79 -16.44
C GLN A 487 -17.48 20.41 -17.10
N SER A 488 -16.45 20.31 -17.93
CA SER A 488 -16.13 19.06 -18.63
C SER A 488 -15.70 17.94 -17.67
N ALA A 489 -15.83 16.70 -18.14
CA ALA A 489 -15.32 15.52 -17.45
C ALA A 489 -13.81 15.62 -17.14
N ASP A 490 -13.04 16.17 -18.08
CA ASP A 490 -11.60 16.34 -17.97
C ASP A 490 -11.24 17.41 -16.93
N TRP A 491 -11.95 18.54 -16.93
CA TRP A 491 -11.80 19.60 -15.91
C TRP A 491 -12.06 19.06 -14.51
N HIS A 492 -13.16 18.33 -14.31
CA HIS A 492 -13.44 17.69 -13.03
C HIS A 492 -12.40 16.62 -12.66
N SER A 493 -11.77 15.96 -13.63
CA SER A 493 -10.70 15.00 -13.40
C SER A 493 -9.39 15.67 -12.99
N LEU A 494 -9.08 16.85 -13.53
CA LEU A 494 -7.97 17.70 -13.08
C LEU A 494 -8.17 18.15 -11.63
N VAL A 495 -9.33 18.76 -11.30
CA VAL A 495 -9.66 19.14 -9.91
C VAL A 495 -9.61 17.95 -8.97
N ALA A 496 -10.12 16.78 -9.38
CA ALA A 496 -10.06 15.57 -8.57
C ALA A 496 -8.63 15.10 -8.30
N ASN A 497 -7.72 15.23 -9.26
CA ASN A 497 -6.30 14.91 -9.08
C ASN A 497 -5.63 15.83 -8.03
N VAL A 498 -5.92 17.14 -8.05
CA VAL A 498 -5.45 18.09 -7.02
C VAL A 498 -5.94 17.68 -5.62
N LEU A 499 -7.23 17.41 -5.49
CA LEU A 499 -7.85 17.03 -4.22
C LEU A 499 -7.39 15.65 -3.72
N CYS A 500 -7.13 14.70 -4.63
CA CYS A 500 -6.53 13.42 -4.29
C CYS A 500 -5.13 13.58 -3.69
N THR A 501 -4.30 14.45 -4.30
CA THR A 501 -2.87 14.58 -3.96
C THR A 501 -2.61 15.44 -2.73
N GLN A 502 -3.32 16.56 -2.56
CA GLN A 502 -2.99 17.54 -1.51
C GLN A 502 -4.03 17.67 -0.38
N ALA A 503 -5.29 17.32 -0.60
CA ALA A 503 -6.35 17.54 0.41
C ALA A 503 -6.25 16.58 1.61
N SER A 504 -6.53 17.10 2.81
CA SER A 504 -6.82 16.29 3.98
C SER A 504 -8.26 15.77 3.97
N ASN A 505 -8.59 14.79 4.82
CA ASN A 505 -9.97 14.30 4.96
C ASN A 505 -10.93 15.34 5.54
N THR A 506 -10.43 16.37 6.23
CA THR A 506 -11.25 17.47 6.77
C THR A 506 -11.59 18.50 5.70
N ASP A 507 -10.66 18.82 4.79
CA ASP A 507 -10.90 19.79 3.71
C ASP A 507 -12.02 19.35 2.76
N LEU A 508 -12.13 18.03 2.58
CA LEU A 508 -13.07 17.39 1.65
C LEU A 508 -14.46 17.12 2.24
N GLN A 509 -14.63 17.16 3.58
CA GLN A 509 -15.85 16.66 4.23
C GLN A 509 -17.11 17.47 3.89
N SER A 510 -16.98 18.79 3.80
CA SER A 510 -18.06 19.74 3.52
C SER A 510 -18.23 20.08 2.03
N LEU A 511 -17.34 19.61 1.16
CA LEU A 511 -17.43 19.89 -0.28
C LEU A 511 -18.52 19.03 -0.91
N ALA A 512 -19.55 19.66 -1.47
CA ALA A 512 -20.63 19.00 -2.21
C ALA A 512 -20.16 18.54 -3.60
N ILE A 513 -19.19 17.62 -3.63
CA ILE A 513 -18.43 17.19 -4.82
C ILE A 513 -18.78 15.78 -5.31
N ILE A 514 -19.74 15.10 -4.66
CA ILE A 514 -20.19 13.74 -5.02
C ILE A 514 -21.47 13.83 -5.85
N PRO A 515 -21.42 13.70 -7.19
CA PRO A 515 -22.62 13.62 -8.03
C PRO A 515 -23.31 12.26 -7.91
N LEU A 516 -24.63 12.29 -7.75
CA LEU A 516 -25.49 11.11 -7.72
C LEU A 516 -26.22 10.94 -9.05
N GLN A 517 -26.65 9.71 -9.37
CA GLN A 517 -27.50 9.39 -10.53
C GLN A 517 -28.82 10.21 -10.58
N THR A 518 -29.25 10.78 -9.45
CA THR A 518 -30.44 11.66 -9.35
C THR A 518 -30.18 13.11 -9.79
N GLY A 519 -28.97 13.44 -10.26
CA GLY A 519 -28.54 14.81 -10.58
C GLY A 519 -28.23 15.69 -9.37
N ARG A 520 -28.49 15.21 -8.14
CA ARG A 520 -28.08 15.87 -6.90
C ARG A 520 -26.58 15.70 -6.67
N TRP A 521 -25.95 16.75 -6.16
CA TRP A 521 -24.58 16.70 -5.65
C TRP A 521 -24.61 16.75 -4.13
N ILE A 522 -23.84 15.88 -3.49
CA ILE A 522 -23.74 15.76 -2.03
C ILE A 522 -22.29 15.85 -1.55
N SER A 523 -22.13 16.10 -0.27
CA SER A 523 -20.87 16.05 0.47
C SER A 523 -20.76 14.75 1.29
N LYS A 524 -19.64 14.54 1.97
CA LYS A 524 -19.44 13.35 2.82
C LYS A 524 -20.35 13.35 4.05
N ILE A 525 -20.74 14.53 4.54
CA ILE A 525 -21.59 14.67 5.73
C ILE A 525 -23.08 14.39 5.44
N ASP A 526 -23.50 14.42 4.18
CA ASP A 526 -24.90 14.20 3.78
C ASP A 526 -25.31 12.71 3.74
N GLY A 527 -24.35 11.78 3.62
CA GLY A 527 -24.62 10.34 3.62
C GLY A 527 -23.54 9.47 2.98
N GLN A 528 -23.68 8.15 3.15
CA GLN A 528 -22.77 7.15 2.57
C GLN A 528 -23.18 6.85 1.12
N ALA A 529 -22.45 7.41 0.15
CA ALA A 529 -22.61 7.08 -1.26
C ALA A 529 -21.86 5.79 -1.66
N HIS A 530 -22.29 5.19 -2.76
CA HIS A 530 -21.74 3.94 -3.29
C HIS A 530 -21.54 3.99 -4.82
N PHE A 531 -20.54 3.27 -5.31
CA PHE A 531 -20.41 2.95 -6.74
C PHE A 531 -21.30 1.75 -7.06
N GLU A 532 -22.06 1.85 -8.14
CA GLU A 532 -22.72 0.69 -8.73
C GLU A 532 -21.68 -0.34 -9.21
N THR A 533 -21.98 -1.63 -9.03
CA THR A 533 -21.13 -2.73 -9.50
C THR A 533 -21.98 -3.79 -10.21
N PRO A 534 -21.41 -4.58 -11.14
CA PRO A 534 -22.11 -5.72 -11.72
C PRO A 534 -22.62 -6.73 -10.68
N GLU A 535 -21.92 -6.85 -9.55
CA GLU A 535 -22.30 -7.72 -8.42
C GLU A 535 -23.53 -7.20 -7.66
N ALA A 536 -23.77 -5.88 -7.65
CA ALA A 536 -24.94 -5.28 -7.04
C ALA A 536 -26.18 -5.25 -7.97
N ILE A 537 -26.01 -5.49 -9.27
CA ILE A 537 -27.10 -5.52 -10.26
C ILE A 537 -27.72 -6.91 -10.31
N VAL A 538 -29.04 -6.99 -10.09
CA VAL A 538 -29.77 -8.26 -10.06
C VAL A 538 -31.03 -8.11 -10.90
N ALA A 539 -31.28 -9.08 -11.80
CA ALA A 539 -32.34 -8.99 -12.81
C ALA A 539 -32.30 -7.70 -13.66
N GLY A 540 -31.11 -7.12 -13.85
CA GLY A 540 -30.86 -6.02 -14.80
C GLY A 540 -30.89 -4.60 -14.22
N LYS A 541 -31.24 -4.41 -12.94
CA LYS A 541 -31.10 -3.10 -12.27
C LYS A 541 -30.88 -3.20 -10.76
N VAL A 542 -30.40 -2.12 -10.15
CA VAL A 542 -30.47 -1.90 -8.70
C VAL A 542 -31.90 -1.40 -8.35
N PRO A 543 -32.52 -1.85 -7.25
CA PRO A 543 -33.91 -1.51 -6.94
C PRO A 543 -34.07 -0.04 -6.52
N GLU A 544 -35.05 0.62 -7.12
CA GLU A 544 -35.40 2.02 -6.90
C GLU A 544 -36.28 2.19 -5.65
N GLY A 545 -36.22 3.37 -5.02
CA GLY A 545 -37.06 3.70 -3.85
C GLY A 545 -36.48 3.32 -2.49
N VAL A 546 -35.21 2.89 -2.42
CA VAL A 546 -34.48 2.70 -1.16
C VAL A 546 -33.84 4.04 -0.73
N PRO A 547 -34.33 4.76 0.32
CA PRO A 547 -33.93 6.15 0.55
C PRO A 547 -32.46 6.35 0.97
N GLU A 548 -31.86 5.36 1.62
CA GLU A 548 -30.45 5.35 2.04
C GLU A 548 -29.48 4.95 0.90
N LEU A 549 -30.00 4.53 -0.26
CA LEU A 549 -29.19 4.01 -1.36
C LEU A 549 -28.74 5.13 -2.30
N LEU A 550 -27.69 5.83 -1.88
CA LEU A 550 -27.08 6.93 -2.64
C LEU A 550 -26.08 6.38 -3.66
N ILE A 551 -26.49 6.28 -4.94
CA ILE A 551 -25.63 5.78 -6.03
C ILE A 551 -24.97 6.95 -6.77
N VAL A 552 -23.65 6.88 -6.89
CA VAL A 552 -22.82 7.83 -7.66
C VAL A 552 -23.14 7.74 -9.15
N ASP A 553 -23.13 8.88 -9.84
CA ASP A 553 -23.28 8.94 -11.30
C ASP A 553 -22.30 8.00 -12.03
N HIS A 554 -22.83 7.21 -12.98
CA HIS A 554 -22.04 6.16 -13.64
C HIS A 554 -20.86 6.71 -14.43
N ALA A 555 -21.06 7.80 -15.21
CA ALA A 555 -20.02 8.41 -16.03
C ALA A 555 -18.87 8.97 -15.18
N VAL A 556 -19.14 9.29 -13.91
CA VAL A 556 -18.13 9.75 -12.93
C VAL A 556 -17.35 8.58 -12.33
N SER A 557 -17.98 7.41 -12.22
CA SER A 557 -17.35 6.18 -11.69
C SER A 557 -16.33 5.53 -12.64
N GLU A 558 -16.45 5.80 -13.95
CA GLU A 558 -15.50 5.38 -14.99
C GLU A 558 -14.24 6.26 -15.03
N GLN A 559 -14.36 7.54 -14.63
CA GLN A 559 -13.25 8.51 -14.67
C GLN A 559 -12.25 8.24 -13.53
N ARG A 560 -11.12 7.60 -13.85
CA ARG A 560 -10.11 7.10 -12.90
C ARG A 560 -9.75 8.06 -11.76
N GLN A 561 -9.52 9.35 -12.05
CA GLN A 561 -9.13 10.32 -11.02
C GLN A 561 -10.30 10.71 -10.11
N ARG A 562 -11.51 10.88 -10.67
CA ARG A 562 -12.71 11.19 -9.90
C ARG A 562 -13.13 10.00 -9.04
N ARG A 563 -13.08 8.78 -9.58
CA ARG A 563 -13.28 7.55 -8.80
C ARG A 563 -12.34 7.49 -7.59
N LYS A 564 -11.05 7.75 -7.78
CA LYS A 564 -10.05 7.78 -6.70
C LYS A 564 -10.34 8.85 -5.64
N LEU A 565 -10.84 10.03 -6.03
CA LEU A 565 -11.29 11.06 -5.07
C LEU A 565 -12.49 10.58 -4.26
N LEU A 566 -13.47 9.98 -4.93
CA LEU A 566 -14.69 9.46 -4.30
C LEU A 566 -14.37 8.30 -3.34
N GLU A 567 -13.45 7.39 -3.70
CA GLU A 567 -12.91 6.36 -2.81
C GLU A 567 -12.24 6.97 -1.57
N LYS A 568 -11.45 8.05 -1.72
CA LYS A 568 -10.84 8.81 -0.60
C LYS A 568 -11.90 9.51 0.28
N LEU A 569 -12.98 10.02 -0.32
CA LEU A 569 -14.16 10.51 0.38
C LEU A 569 -14.91 9.40 1.13
N GLY A 570 -14.64 8.12 0.83
CA GLY A 570 -15.23 6.97 1.49
C GLY A 570 -16.41 6.34 0.74
N VAL A 571 -16.61 6.70 -0.53
CA VAL A 571 -17.53 5.99 -1.43
C VAL A 571 -17.02 4.56 -1.61
N LYS A 572 -17.91 3.59 -1.43
CA LYS A 572 -17.56 2.15 -1.50
C LYS A 572 -18.23 1.49 -2.70
N ASN A 573 -17.64 0.40 -3.17
CA ASN A 573 -18.33 -0.50 -4.09
C ASN A 573 -19.58 -1.07 -3.41
N LEU A 574 -20.74 -0.85 -4.02
CA LEU A 574 -21.98 -1.51 -3.65
C LEU A 574 -21.84 -3.01 -3.95
N ASN A 575 -22.44 -3.86 -3.12
CA ASN A 575 -22.51 -5.31 -3.35
C ASN A 575 -23.91 -5.83 -3.03
N GLN A 576 -24.24 -7.03 -3.51
CA GLN A 576 -25.56 -7.63 -3.36
C GLN A 576 -26.03 -7.74 -1.88
N ALA A 577 -25.13 -8.04 -0.95
CA ALA A 577 -25.47 -8.15 0.47
C ALA A 577 -25.83 -6.80 1.10
N GLU A 578 -25.12 -5.73 0.73
CA GLU A 578 -25.39 -4.38 1.22
C GLU A 578 -26.70 -3.82 0.66
N VAL A 579 -27.02 -4.09 -0.62
CA VAL A 579 -28.34 -3.76 -1.19
C VAL A 579 -29.45 -4.52 -0.46
N CYS A 580 -29.27 -5.81 -0.19
CA CYS A 580 -30.24 -6.58 0.63
C CYS A 580 -30.43 -5.96 2.01
N ARG A 581 -29.34 -5.55 2.69
CA ARG A 581 -29.38 -4.89 4.00
C ARG A 581 -30.18 -3.58 3.96
N LEU A 582 -29.98 -2.74 2.93
CA LEU A 582 -30.67 -1.46 2.78
C LEU A 582 -32.16 -1.62 2.43
N ILE A 583 -32.51 -2.61 1.58
CA ILE A 583 -33.91 -2.98 1.33
C ILE A 583 -34.60 -3.41 2.63
N ILE A 584 -33.94 -4.26 3.42
CA ILE A 584 -34.48 -4.73 4.70
C ILE A 584 -34.63 -3.58 5.70
N ASN A 585 -33.66 -2.67 5.81
CA ASN A 585 -33.80 -1.47 6.63
C ASN A 585 -35.04 -0.63 6.23
N CYS A 586 -35.27 -0.45 4.93
CA CYS A 586 -36.45 0.26 4.41
C CYS A 586 -37.78 -0.40 4.83
N HIS A 587 -37.82 -1.74 4.94
CA HIS A 587 -39.00 -2.51 5.33
C HIS A 587 -39.09 -2.83 6.85
N ALA A 588 -38.01 -2.67 7.62
CA ALA A 588 -37.97 -3.01 9.05
C ALA A 588 -38.81 -2.08 9.95
N SER A 589 -39.22 -0.93 9.43
CA SER A 589 -40.04 0.05 10.13
C SER A 589 -41.43 -0.48 10.52
N THR A 590 -41.97 0.02 11.64
CA THR A 590 -43.36 -0.20 12.06
C THR A 590 -44.38 0.56 11.19
N LYS A 591 -43.92 1.51 10.36
CA LYS A 591 -44.73 2.18 9.34
C LYS A 591 -44.32 1.66 7.97
N ALA A 592 -45.31 1.34 7.13
CA ALA A 592 -45.08 0.96 5.74
C ALA A 592 -44.31 2.06 4.98
N PRO A 593 -43.29 1.71 4.17
CA PRO A 593 -42.60 2.67 3.34
C PRO A 593 -43.50 3.17 2.21
N GLN A 594 -43.36 4.45 1.86
CA GLN A 594 -44.14 5.10 0.80
C GLN A 594 -43.52 4.79 -0.57
N LEU A 595 -43.87 3.62 -1.12
CA LEU A 595 -43.32 3.08 -2.36
C LEU A 595 -44.44 2.77 -3.37
N THR A 596 -44.10 2.75 -4.66
CA THR A 596 -44.98 2.27 -5.72
C THR A 596 -45.12 0.74 -5.69
N LEU A 597 -46.17 0.20 -6.33
CA LEU A 597 -46.35 -1.25 -6.50
C LEU A 597 -45.12 -1.90 -7.13
N ASP A 598 -44.54 -1.29 -8.17
CA ASP A 598 -43.34 -1.81 -8.84
C ASP A 598 -42.09 -1.77 -7.95
N ALA A 599 -41.93 -0.74 -7.11
CA ALA A 599 -40.86 -0.70 -6.13
C ALA A 599 -41.01 -1.84 -5.09
N TYR A 600 -42.20 -2.03 -4.53
CA TYR A 600 -42.54 -3.14 -3.64
C TYR A 600 -42.25 -4.52 -4.26
N ILE A 601 -42.62 -4.74 -5.53
CA ILE A 601 -42.34 -5.97 -6.26
C ILE A 601 -40.83 -6.12 -6.52
N SER A 602 -40.15 -5.05 -6.95
CA SER A 602 -38.71 -5.09 -7.26
C SER A 602 -37.84 -5.37 -6.03
N HIS A 603 -38.20 -4.83 -4.85
CA HIS A 603 -37.52 -5.13 -3.60
C HIS A 603 -37.61 -6.63 -3.27
N ALA A 604 -38.80 -7.22 -3.37
CA ALA A 604 -39.01 -8.64 -3.11
C ALA A 604 -38.32 -9.52 -4.18
N ALA A 605 -38.39 -9.14 -5.46
CA ALA A 605 -37.73 -9.85 -6.56
C ALA A 605 -36.20 -9.85 -6.41
N TYR A 606 -35.61 -8.70 -6.06
CA TYR A 606 -34.17 -8.59 -5.79
C TYR A 606 -33.72 -9.55 -4.67
N LEU A 607 -34.46 -9.58 -3.55
CA LEU A 607 -34.17 -10.49 -2.44
C LEU A 607 -34.32 -11.97 -2.82
N PHE A 608 -35.27 -12.34 -3.70
CA PHE A 608 -35.45 -13.72 -4.19
C PHE A 608 -34.28 -14.21 -5.04
N GLU A 609 -33.83 -13.37 -5.98
CA GLU A 609 -32.70 -13.69 -6.84
C GLU A 609 -31.40 -13.72 -6.01
N ALA A 610 -31.22 -12.81 -5.04
CA ALA A 610 -30.10 -12.82 -4.08
C ALA A 610 -30.13 -14.00 -3.08
N THR A 611 -31.32 -14.53 -2.78
CA THR A 611 -31.45 -15.78 -2.02
C THR A 611 -31.06 -16.97 -2.91
N SER A 612 -31.35 -16.91 -4.21
CA SER A 612 -30.99 -17.96 -5.18
C SER A 612 -29.48 -18.03 -5.47
N THR A 613 -28.73 -16.94 -5.27
CA THR A 613 -27.25 -16.91 -5.32
C THR A 613 -26.59 -17.27 -3.98
N GLY A 614 -27.36 -17.47 -2.90
CA GLY A 614 -26.87 -17.81 -1.57
C GLY A 614 -26.23 -16.66 -0.79
N VAL A 615 -26.31 -15.43 -1.30
CA VAL A 615 -25.67 -14.23 -0.71
C VAL A 615 -26.47 -13.65 0.45
N PHE A 616 -27.79 -13.90 0.50
CA PHE A 616 -28.66 -13.36 1.54
C PHE A 616 -29.71 -14.38 2.02
N SER A 617 -30.13 -14.28 3.30
CA SER A 617 -31.19 -15.12 3.89
C SER A 617 -32.19 -14.26 4.69
N PRO A 618 -33.36 -13.90 4.12
CA PRO A 618 -34.33 -12.98 4.74
C PRO A 618 -35.07 -13.48 6.01
N ARG A 619 -34.66 -14.61 6.61
CA ARG A 619 -35.52 -15.33 7.58
C ARG A 619 -35.86 -14.49 8.82
N GLY A 620 -37.17 -14.34 9.08
CA GLY A 620 -37.70 -13.77 10.32
C GLY A 620 -37.79 -12.25 10.37
N GLN A 621 -37.65 -11.55 9.23
CA GLN A 621 -37.71 -10.10 9.15
C GLN A 621 -39.11 -9.61 8.73
N ASN A 622 -39.56 -8.50 9.31
CA ASN A 622 -40.80 -7.85 8.88
C ASN A 622 -40.59 -7.26 7.48
N PHE A 623 -41.42 -7.70 6.52
CA PHE A 623 -41.41 -7.18 5.16
C PHE A 623 -42.81 -6.70 4.79
N TRP A 624 -42.92 -5.55 4.11
CA TRP A 624 -44.20 -4.98 3.69
C TRP A 624 -44.51 -5.36 2.24
N VAL A 625 -45.76 -5.71 1.98
CA VAL A 625 -46.32 -6.04 0.65
C VAL A 625 -47.68 -5.38 0.49
N LEU A 626 -48.21 -5.31 -0.74
CA LEU A 626 -49.54 -4.79 -1.01
C LEU A 626 -50.59 -5.91 -1.06
N ASP A 627 -51.76 -5.68 -0.43
CA ASP A 627 -52.96 -6.51 -0.59
C ASP A 627 -53.67 -6.25 -1.92
N LYS A 628 -54.66 -7.08 -2.25
CA LYS A 628 -55.48 -6.95 -3.47
C LYS A 628 -56.15 -5.58 -3.64
N ASP A 629 -56.34 -4.83 -2.56
CA ASP A 629 -56.95 -3.49 -2.55
C ASP A 629 -55.88 -2.37 -2.60
N GLY A 630 -54.59 -2.73 -2.82
CA GLY A 630 -53.47 -1.80 -2.92
C GLY A 630 -52.93 -1.30 -1.58
N ARG A 631 -53.34 -1.87 -0.45
CA ARG A 631 -52.97 -1.38 0.89
C ARG A 631 -51.75 -2.13 1.41
N ALA A 632 -50.84 -1.41 2.06
CA ALA A 632 -49.66 -2.03 2.67
C ALA A 632 -50.02 -2.91 3.89
N ARG A 633 -49.42 -4.11 3.92
CA ARG A 633 -49.57 -5.15 4.95
C ARG A 633 -48.22 -5.81 5.22
N VAL A 634 -48.07 -6.39 6.41
CA VAL A 634 -46.90 -7.25 6.71
C VAL A 634 -47.10 -8.61 6.03
N ALA A 635 -46.10 -9.07 5.27
CA ALA A 635 -46.16 -10.26 4.44
C ALA A 635 -46.57 -11.54 5.21
N ALA A 636 -46.13 -11.70 6.46
CA ALA A 636 -46.46 -12.84 7.31
C ALA A 636 -47.96 -13.00 7.67
N ASN A 637 -48.76 -11.95 7.44
CA ASN A 637 -50.21 -11.94 7.64
C ASN A 637 -50.99 -12.16 6.32
N MET A 638 -50.31 -12.32 5.19
CA MET A 638 -50.92 -12.41 3.86
C MET A 638 -51.15 -13.86 3.43
N TYR A 639 -52.24 -14.08 2.70
CA TYR A 639 -52.56 -15.32 2.00
C TYR A 639 -52.27 -15.19 0.49
N LEU A 640 -51.86 -16.29 -0.11
CA LEU A 640 -51.66 -16.45 -1.55
C LEU A 640 -52.49 -17.63 -2.04
N GLU A 641 -53.42 -17.36 -2.96
CA GLU A 641 -54.29 -18.36 -3.55
C GLU A 641 -53.54 -19.18 -4.61
N LYS A 642 -53.57 -20.51 -4.50
CA LYS A 642 -52.99 -21.43 -5.50
C LYS A 642 -54.09 -21.95 -6.43
N PRO A 643 -53.88 -21.98 -7.76
CA PRO A 643 -54.89 -22.44 -8.73
C PRO A 643 -55.47 -23.84 -8.45
N ASP A 644 -54.66 -24.75 -7.92
CA ASP A 644 -54.99 -26.18 -7.79
C ASP A 644 -55.39 -26.62 -6.36
N SER A 645 -55.83 -25.69 -5.51
CA SER A 645 -56.26 -26.06 -4.14
C SER A 645 -57.67 -26.67 -4.13
N ALA A 646 -57.82 -27.86 -3.54
CA ALA A 646 -59.10 -28.60 -3.48
C ALA A 646 -60.23 -27.85 -2.76
N HIS A 647 -59.87 -26.84 -1.96
CA HIS A 647 -60.77 -25.86 -1.37
C HIS A 647 -60.15 -24.47 -1.55
N SER A 648 -60.78 -23.61 -2.36
CA SER A 648 -60.33 -22.22 -2.51
C SER A 648 -60.49 -21.49 -1.17
N ILE A 649 -59.47 -20.73 -0.77
CA ILE A 649 -59.52 -19.89 0.43
C ILE A 649 -60.68 -18.89 0.34
N THR A 650 -60.92 -18.35 -0.86
CA THR A 650 -62.04 -17.47 -1.18
C THR A 650 -63.39 -18.16 -0.95
N SER A 651 -63.53 -19.45 -1.31
CA SER A 651 -64.77 -20.22 -1.09
C SER A 651 -65.01 -20.70 0.36
N LEU A 652 -63.96 -20.77 1.19
CA LEU A 652 -64.05 -21.22 2.59
C LEU A 652 -64.33 -20.09 3.60
N LEU A 653 -64.14 -18.84 3.18
CA LEU A 653 -64.18 -17.65 4.05
C LEU A 653 -65.21 -16.61 3.59
N ASP A 654 -66.25 -17.02 2.86
CA ASP A 654 -67.29 -16.13 2.32
C ASP A 654 -67.94 -15.31 3.45
N GLY A 655 -67.67 -14.00 3.49
CA GLY A 655 -67.85 -13.18 4.69
C GLY A 655 -67.34 -11.73 4.56
N PRO A 656 -67.41 -10.92 5.65
CA PRO A 656 -67.20 -9.47 5.58
C PRO A 656 -65.77 -9.04 5.19
N SER A 657 -65.67 -7.84 4.62
CA SER A 657 -64.51 -7.33 3.87
C SER A 657 -63.20 -7.14 4.63
N TRP A 658 -63.12 -7.46 5.92
CA TRP A 658 -61.90 -7.33 6.73
C TRP A 658 -61.05 -8.61 6.77
N TYR A 659 -61.53 -9.72 6.19
CA TYR A 659 -60.78 -10.98 6.06
C TYR A 659 -59.86 -11.07 4.83
N SER A 660 -59.87 -10.08 3.92
CA SER A 660 -59.19 -10.18 2.63
C SER A 660 -57.69 -9.87 2.66
N CYS A 661 -56.93 -10.65 3.43
CA CYS A 661 -55.46 -10.60 3.45
C CYS A 661 -54.82 -11.23 2.18
N LEU A 662 -55.45 -11.13 1.01
CA LEU A 662 -54.94 -11.73 -0.24
C LEU A 662 -53.86 -10.85 -0.88
N LEU A 663 -52.72 -11.46 -1.23
CA LEU A 663 -51.60 -10.78 -1.89
C LEU A 663 -52.02 -10.19 -3.24
N HIS A 664 -51.56 -8.99 -3.58
CA HIS A 664 -51.89 -8.35 -4.85
C HIS A 664 -51.48 -9.22 -6.06
N PRO A 665 -52.36 -9.42 -7.07
CA PRO A 665 -52.11 -10.38 -8.15
C PRO A 665 -50.87 -10.06 -9.00
N ALA A 666 -50.42 -8.80 -9.05
CA ALA A 666 -49.19 -8.44 -9.76
C ALA A 666 -47.92 -9.15 -9.24
N TYR A 667 -47.88 -9.58 -7.96
CA TYR A 667 -46.78 -10.40 -7.47
C TYR A 667 -46.68 -11.76 -8.20
N LEU A 668 -47.79 -12.31 -8.71
CA LEU A 668 -47.80 -13.53 -9.52
C LEU A 668 -47.41 -13.28 -10.99
N LEU A 669 -47.49 -12.02 -11.45
CA LEU A 669 -47.11 -11.63 -12.82
C LEU A 669 -45.60 -11.35 -12.97
N ALA A 670 -44.88 -11.18 -11.85
CA ALA A 670 -43.44 -10.89 -11.83
C ALA A 670 -42.57 -11.98 -12.49
N TYR A 671 -43.01 -13.24 -12.49
CA TYR A 671 -42.29 -14.36 -13.10
C TYR A 671 -43.24 -15.33 -13.81
N LYS A 672 -42.72 -16.08 -14.79
CA LYS A 672 -43.50 -17.05 -15.58
C LYS A 672 -42.92 -18.47 -15.46
N SER A 673 -43.74 -19.48 -15.74
CA SER A 673 -43.35 -20.90 -15.86
C SER A 673 -42.58 -21.42 -14.63
N LYS A 674 -41.57 -22.29 -14.80
CA LYS A 674 -40.77 -22.88 -13.69
C LYS A 674 -40.14 -21.87 -12.72
N LYS A 675 -39.99 -20.58 -13.11
CA LYS A 675 -39.49 -19.53 -12.22
C LYS A 675 -40.57 -19.01 -11.27
N LEU A 676 -41.83 -19.03 -11.68
CA LEU A 676 -43.00 -18.71 -10.85
C LEU A 676 -43.15 -19.69 -9.67
N GLU A 677 -42.96 -21.00 -9.90
CA GLU A 677 -42.98 -22.01 -8.83
C GLU A 677 -41.92 -21.75 -7.76
N ARG A 678 -40.68 -21.41 -8.17
CA ARG A 678 -39.58 -21.04 -7.27
C ARG A 678 -39.87 -19.75 -6.50
N TRP A 679 -40.45 -18.76 -7.18
CA TRP A 679 -40.84 -17.48 -6.58
C TRP A 679 -41.94 -17.64 -5.54
N ILE A 680 -43.02 -18.38 -5.86
CA ILE A 680 -44.09 -18.72 -4.89
C ILE A 680 -43.51 -19.44 -3.68
N LYS A 681 -42.65 -20.44 -3.89
CA LYS A 681 -41.97 -21.15 -2.79
C LYS A 681 -41.07 -20.24 -1.96
N TRP A 682 -40.47 -19.21 -2.56
CA TRP A 682 -39.66 -18.22 -1.83
C TRP A 682 -40.53 -17.27 -1.00
N LEU A 683 -41.63 -16.76 -1.56
CA LEU A 683 -42.63 -15.95 -0.85
C LEU A 683 -43.17 -16.69 0.39
N GLU A 684 -43.46 -18.00 0.26
CA GLU A 684 -43.83 -18.87 1.38
C GLU A 684 -42.72 -18.98 2.43
N THR A 685 -41.49 -19.28 2.02
CA THR A 685 -40.42 -19.71 2.93
C THR A 685 -39.59 -18.58 3.54
N HIS A 686 -39.56 -17.39 2.92
CA HIS A 686 -38.71 -16.28 3.34
C HIS A 686 -39.50 -15.02 3.74
N LEU A 687 -40.61 -14.73 3.06
CA LEU A 687 -41.53 -13.64 3.47
C LEU A 687 -42.73 -14.12 4.31
N SER A 688 -42.81 -15.43 4.57
CA SER A 688 -43.86 -16.06 5.38
C SER A 688 -45.29 -15.87 4.86
N ILE A 689 -45.46 -15.66 3.54
CA ILE A 689 -46.78 -15.53 2.91
C ILE A 689 -47.46 -16.91 2.89
N ARG A 690 -48.68 -17.00 3.41
CA ARG A 690 -49.37 -18.26 3.68
C ARG A 690 -50.12 -18.77 2.46
N THR A 691 -50.02 -20.07 2.16
CA THR A 691 -50.80 -20.73 1.09
C THR A 691 -51.72 -21.83 1.61
N THR A 692 -51.94 -21.83 2.93
CA THR A 692 -52.93 -22.61 3.67
C THR A 692 -53.49 -21.75 4.78
N LEU A 693 -54.74 -22.03 5.17
CA LEU A 693 -55.38 -21.38 6.29
C LEU A 693 -54.62 -21.66 7.60
N GLN A 694 -54.37 -20.60 8.36
CA GLN A 694 -53.77 -20.70 9.68
C GLN A 694 -54.85 -21.17 10.66
N ILE A 695 -54.60 -22.25 11.39
CA ILE A 695 -55.57 -22.81 12.35
C ILE A 695 -55.48 -22.11 13.70
N ALA A 696 -54.28 -21.70 14.11
CA ALA A 696 -54.07 -21.00 15.36
C ALA A 696 -52.95 -19.97 15.31
N ASN A 697 -53.12 -18.90 16.08
CA ASN A 697 -52.10 -17.89 16.32
C ASN A 697 -51.87 -17.78 17.83
N LYS A 698 -50.60 -17.85 18.27
CA LYS A 698 -50.18 -17.83 19.69
C LYS A 698 -50.93 -18.83 20.61
N GLY A 699 -51.41 -19.95 20.07
CA GLY A 699 -52.14 -20.99 20.81
C GLY A 699 -53.66 -20.82 20.89
N GLU A 700 -54.22 -19.75 20.33
CA GLU A 700 -55.66 -19.61 20.12
C GLU A 700 -56.05 -19.99 18.69
N LEU A 701 -57.20 -20.67 18.54
CA LEU A 701 -57.80 -20.89 17.22
C LEU A 701 -58.03 -19.55 16.52
N THR A 702 -57.68 -19.43 15.25
CA THR A 702 -57.93 -18.22 14.45
C THR A 702 -59.43 -17.96 14.28
N PRO A 703 -59.88 -16.70 14.14
CA PRO A 703 -61.27 -16.38 13.76
C PRO A 703 -61.75 -17.18 12.54
N GLU A 704 -60.88 -17.33 11.54
CA GLU A 704 -61.06 -18.06 10.28
C GLU A 704 -61.38 -19.54 10.53
N PHE A 705 -60.58 -20.25 11.34
CA PHE A 705 -60.83 -21.67 11.61
C PHE A 705 -62.02 -21.91 12.56
N ARG A 706 -62.31 -20.97 13.47
CA ARG A 706 -63.54 -21.03 14.30
C ARG A 706 -64.80 -21.00 13.44
N HIS A 707 -64.81 -20.20 12.38
CA HIS A 707 -65.90 -20.13 11.42
C HIS A 707 -66.08 -21.45 10.67
N ILE A 708 -65.01 -21.97 10.05
CA ILE A 708 -65.01 -23.25 9.32
C ILE A 708 -65.53 -24.42 10.16
N ARG A 709 -65.11 -24.51 11.43
CA ARG A 709 -65.58 -25.55 12.36
C ARG A 709 -67.09 -25.47 12.64
N ALA A 710 -67.69 -24.27 12.58
CA ALA A 710 -69.11 -24.07 12.84
C ALA A 710 -69.99 -24.32 11.59
N THR A 711 -69.43 -24.22 10.38
CA THR A 711 -70.19 -24.28 9.12
C THR A 711 -69.96 -25.55 8.28
N GLN A 712 -68.95 -26.37 8.58
CA GLN A 712 -68.54 -27.51 7.74
C GLN A 712 -68.69 -28.90 8.42
N PRO A 713 -68.97 -29.99 7.68
CA PRO A 713 -69.05 -31.36 8.22
C PRO A 713 -67.74 -31.90 8.78
N SER A 714 -67.80 -32.85 9.74
CA SER A 714 -66.61 -33.42 10.40
C SER A 714 -65.52 -33.92 9.43
N PRO A 715 -65.81 -34.63 8.32
CA PRO A 715 -64.76 -35.04 7.38
C PRO A 715 -64.02 -33.87 6.74
N VAL A 716 -64.72 -32.76 6.43
CA VAL A 716 -64.14 -31.55 5.81
C VAL A 716 -63.30 -30.78 6.84
N VAL A 717 -63.82 -30.60 8.06
CA VAL A 717 -63.09 -29.95 9.16
C VAL A 717 -61.82 -30.73 9.50
N LEU A 718 -61.88 -32.07 9.56
CA LEU A 718 -60.71 -32.91 9.80
C LEU A 718 -59.75 -32.95 8.59
N GLU A 719 -60.24 -32.81 7.36
CA GLU A 719 -59.41 -32.71 6.15
C GLU A 719 -58.60 -31.41 6.12
N ILE A 720 -59.23 -30.26 6.39
CA ILE A 720 -58.57 -28.94 6.54
C ILE A 720 -57.60 -28.93 7.74
N LEU A 721 -58.01 -29.52 8.87
CA LEU A 721 -57.16 -29.68 10.06
C LEU A 721 -55.86 -30.43 9.74
N LEU A 722 -55.97 -31.57 9.04
CA LEU A 722 -54.81 -32.37 8.67
C LEU A 722 -53.97 -31.73 7.56
N GLU A 723 -54.57 -30.96 6.65
CA GLU A 723 -53.83 -30.30 5.57
C GLU A 723 -53.00 -29.13 6.08
N SER A 724 -53.56 -28.27 6.92
CA SER A 724 -52.83 -27.18 7.59
C SER A 724 -51.78 -27.74 8.57
N TRP A 725 -52.12 -28.75 9.39
CA TRP A 725 -51.15 -29.49 10.22
C TRP A 725 -49.97 -29.99 9.41
N THR A 726 -50.21 -30.52 8.20
CA THR A 726 -49.16 -31.10 7.37
C THR A 726 -48.15 -30.06 6.87
N ARG A 727 -48.49 -28.77 6.87
CA ARG A 727 -47.58 -27.68 6.53
C ARG A 727 -46.98 -26.96 7.75
N GLU A 728 -47.75 -26.79 8.84
CA GLU A 728 -47.35 -26.01 10.02
C GLU A 728 -47.55 -26.79 11.35
N PRO A 729 -46.82 -27.91 11.59
CA PRO A 729 -47.02 -28.75 12.77
C PRO A 729 -46.72 -28.03 14.11
N ASP A 730 -45.84 -27.03 14.09
CA ASP A 730 -45.37 -26.33 15.29
C ASP A 730 -46.41 -25.39 15.93
N GLN A 731 -47.51 -25.06 15.24
CA GLN A 731 -48.58 -24.22 15.79
C GLN A 731 -49.36 -24.90 16.93
N LEU A 732 -49.23 -26.22 17.05
CA LEU A 732 -50.08 -27.05 17.90
C LEU A 732 -49.42 -27.39 19.23
N ASN A 733 -49.46 -26.41 20.13
CA ASN A 733 -49.10 -26.61 21.53
C ASN A 733 -50.01 -27.68 22.20
N PRO A 734 -49.58 -28.31 23.31
CA PRO A 734 -50.35 -29.40 23.95
C PRO A 734 -51.77 -29.02 24.34
N GLY A 735 -52.01 -27.77 24.80
CA GLY A 735 -53.35 -27.28 25.13
C GLY A 735 -54.26 -27.16 23.92
N LEU A 736 -53.72 -26.78 22.76
CA LEU A 736 -54.47 -26.72 21.51
C LEU A 736 -54.77 -28.12 20.97
N LYS A 737 -53.82 -29.06 21.04
CA LYS A 737 -54.07 -30.49 20.73
C LYS A 737 -55.17 -31.07 21.62
N GLN A 738 -55.15 -30.78 22.92
CA GLN A 738 -56.20 -31.22 23.85
C GLN A 738 -57.57 -30.61 23.50
N ARG A 739 -57.64 -29.32 23.17
CA ARG A 739 -58.88 -28.65 22.74
C ARG A 739 -59.45 -29.21 21.43
N LEU A 740 -58.59 -29.58 20.48
CA LEU A 740 -59.00 -30.20 19.21
C LEU A 740 -59.36 -31.69 19.39
N GLY A 741 -58.66 -32.41 20.26
CA GLY A 741 -59.04 -33.78 20.67
C GLY A 741 -60.33 -33.85 21.48
N GLY A 742 -60.71 -32.76 22.15
CA GLY A 742 -62.00 -32.57 22.80
C GLY A 742 -63.14 -32.15 21.84
N MET A 743 -62.86 -31.94 20.55
CA MET A 743 -63.90 -31.65 19.56
C MET A 743 -64.79 -32.88 19.34
N ASP A 744 -66.09 -32.67 19.25
CA ASP A 744 -67.05 -33.71 18.92
C ASP A 744 -66.98 -34.09 17.43
N VAL A 745 -66.93 -35.39 17.17
CA VAL A 745 -66.92 -35.99 15.83
C VAL A 745 -67.90 -37.16 15.76
N GLY A 746 -68.44 -37.43 14.58
CA GLY A 746 -69.32 -38.60 14.35
C GLY A 746 -68.57 -39.94 14.44
N CYS A 747 -69.27 -41.00 14.82
CA CYS A 747 -68.74 -42.37 14.88
C CYS A 747 -69.21 -43.25 13.70
N GLU A 748 -68.37 -44.18 13.25
CA GLU A 748 -68.70 -45.13 12.18
C GLU A 748 -69.90 -46.02 12.58
N GLY A 749 -70.93 -46.08 11.73
CA GLY A 749 -72.09 -46.95 11.92
C GLY A 749 -73.03 -46.59 13.08
N MET A 750 -72.87 -45.44 13.72
CA MET A 750 -73.64 -45.06 14.92
C MET A 750 -74.13 -43.60 14.85
N GLN A 751 -75.39 -43.35 15.23
CA GLN A 751 -75.98 -42.02 15.40
C GLN A 751 -75.51 -41.35 16.72
N VAL A 752 -74.20 -41.34 16.98
CA VAL A 752 -73.61 -40.70 18.17
C VAL A 752 -72.34 -39.94 17.80
N THR A 753 -72.13 -38.82 18.48
CA THR A 753 -70.83 -38.16 18.51
C THR A 753 -70.04 -38.58 19.76
N LYS A 754 -68.72 -38.52 19.65
CA LYS A 754 -67.78 -38.61 20.77
C LYS A 754 -66.67 -37.59 20.58
N HIS A 755 -66.01 -37.21 21.67
CA HIS A 755 -64.73 -36.50 21.60
C HIS A 755 -63.75 -37.33 20.76
N LEU A 756 -63.06 -36.67 19.84
CA LEU A 756 -62.08 -37.27 18.94
C LEU A 756 -61.07 -38.15 19.71
N ASN A 757 -60.60 -37.71 20.87
CA ASN A 757 -59.67 -38.43 21.74
C ASN A 757 -60.20 -39.72 22.43
N ARG A 758 -61.44 -40.14 22.17
CA ARG A 758 -62.03 -41.41 22.68
C ARG A 758 -62.41 -42.38 21.56
N THR A 759 -61.80 -42.24 20.39
CA THR A 759 -62.11 -43.03 19.20
C THR A 759 -60.89 -43.77 18.65
N CYS A 760 -61.14 -44.84 17.90
CA CYS A 760 -60.15 -45.60 17.16
C CYS A 760 -60.29 -45.36 15.65
N LEU A 761 -59.22 -45.59 14.88
CA LEU A 761 -59.29 -45.64 13.42
C LEU A 761 -59.91 -46.98 12.99
N PRO A 762 -60.88 -47.01 12.04
CA PRO A 762 -61.55 -48.25 11.64
C PRO A 762 -60.70 -49.15 10.73
N ILE A 763 -59.62 -49.72 11.28
CA ILE A 763 -58.67 -50.59 10.56
C ILE A 763 -58.67 -52.05 11.09
N PRO A 764 -58.37 -53.07 10.25
CA PRO A 764 -58.36 -54.48 10.67
C PRO A 764 -57.44 -54.78 11.87
N ALA A 765 -56.23 -54.22 11.89
CA ALA A 765 -55.26 -54.50 12.95
C ALA A 765 -55.75 -54.14 14.38
N LEU A 766 -56.68 -53.17 14.50
CA LEU A 766 -57.34 -52.83 15.76
C LEU A 766 -58.61 -53.65 16.01
N LYS A 767 -59.23 -54.23 14.98
CA LYS A 767 -60.44 -55.06 15.08
C LYS A 767 -60.07 -56.53 15.44
N ASP A 768 -58.95 -57.06 14.94
CA ASP A 768 -58.55 -58.48 15.07
C ASP A 768 -58.14 -58.94 16.48
N VAL A 769 -57.75 -58.01 17.36
CA VAL A 769 -57.25 -58.30 18.73
C VAL A 769 -58.16 -57.69 19.82
N ALA A 770 -59.14 -56.87 19.44
CA ALA A 770 -60.04 -56.22 20.40
C ALA A 770 -61.12 -57.19 20.92
N PRO A 771 -61.34 -57.27 22.25
CA PRO A 771 -62.62 -57.73 22.79
C PRO A 771 -63.72 -56.67 22.55
N PRO A 772 -65.01 -57.01 22.71
CA PRO A 772 -66.11 -56.07 22.55
C PRO A 772 -65.98 -54.81 23.46
N GLY A 773 -66.28 -53.62 22.91
CA GLY A 773 -66.33 -52.36 23.69
C GLY A 773 -65.57 -51.14 23.13
N ILE A 774 -65.16 -51.15 21.86
CA ILE A 774 -64.31 -50.11 21.24
C ILE A 774 -65.09 -49.29 20.17
N PHE A 775 -64.89 -47.96 20.11
CA PHE A 775 -65.58 -47.03 19.18
C PHE A 775 -64.67 -46.55 18.04
N TYR A 776 -65.23 -46.25 16.85
CA TYR A 776 -64.46 -45.82 15.66
C TYR A 776 -64.94 -44.49 15.07
N VAL A 777 -64.03 -43.68 14.52
CA VAL A 777 -64.31 -42.34 13.95
C VAL A 777 -64.88 -42.38 12.51
N GLN A 778 -65.85 -41.51 12.20
CA GLN A 778 -66.44 -41.37 10.86
C GLN A 778 -65.53 -40.57 9.92
N LEU A 779 -65.15 -41.17 8.79
CA LEU A 779 -64.24 -40.58 7.79
C LEU A 779 -64.71 -40.92 6.36
N ASN A 780 -64.32 -40.09 5.39
CA ASN A 780 -64.57 -40.37 3.97
C ASN A 780 -63.76 -41.60 3.52
N LEU A 781 -64.43 -42.59 2.93
CA LEU A 781 -63.82 -43.78 2.36
C LEU A 781 -63.43 -43.56 0.88
N PRO A 782 -62.36 -44.19 0.38
CA PRO A 782 -61.42 -45.06 1.10
C PRO A 782 -60.50 -44.29 2.06
N LEU A 783 -60.09 -44.93 3.16
CA LEU A 783 -59.21 -44.32 4.16
C LEU A 783 -57.84 -43.96 3.55
N LYS A 784 -57.63 -42.66 3.30
CA LYS A 784 -56.33 -42.11 2.89
C LYS A 784 -55.30 -42.27 4.04
N PRO A 785 -54.02 -42.61 3.77
CA PRO A 785 -52.99 -42.80 4.81
C PRO A 785 -52.81 -41.62 5.78
N LYS A 786 -53.15 -40.40 5.35
CA LYS A 786 -53.08 -39.19 6.18
C LYS A 786 -53.88 -39.26 7.49
N TRP A 787 -54.94 -40.08 7.54
CA TRP A 787 -55.80 -40.22 8.73
C TRP A 787 -55.06 -40.78 9.95
N LYS A 788 -53.91 -41.45 9.78
CA LYS A 788 -53.04 -41.83 10.91
C LYS A 788 -52.58 -40.64 11.75
N LYS A 789 -52.51 -39.43 11.20
CA LYS A 789 -52.14 -38.21 11.95
C LYS A 789 -53.14 -37.83 13.04
N LEU A 790 -54.35 -38.42 13.07
CA LEU A 790 -55.32 -38.17 14.13
C LEU A 790 -54.88 -38.66 15.52
N GLN A 791 -53.82 -39.47 15.59
CA GLN A 791 -53.17 -39.88 16.85
C GLN A 791 -52.74 -38.69 17.72
N GLU A 792 -52.34 -37.59 17.09
CA GLU A 792 -51.96 -36.32 17.74
C GLU A 792 -53.11 -35.67 18.54
N PHE A 793 -54.35 -36.04 18.23
CA PHE A 793 -55.57 -35.62 18.92
C PHE A 793 -56.15 -36.71 19.82
N GLY A 794 -55.39 -37.79 20.08
CA GLY A 794 -55.78 -38.89 20.95
C GLY A 794 -56.55 -40.04 20.28
N VAL A 795 -56.68 -40.06 18.96
CA VAL A 795 -57.29 -41.21 18.25
C VAL A 795 -56.34 -42.41 18.29
N VAL A 796 -56.83 -43.59 18.64
CA VAL A 796 -56.03 -44.83 18.54
C VAL A 796 -55.99 -45.26 17.07
N VAL A 797 -54.91 -44.90 16.35
CA VAL A 797 -54.77 -45.18 14.91
C VAL A 797 -54.08 -46.49 14.58
N GLU A 798 -53.39 -47.08 15.55
CA GLU A 798 -52.70 -48.36 15.45
C GLU A 798 -52.65 -49.05 16.81
N PRO A 799 -52.55 -50.40 16.85
CA PRO A 799 -52.44 -51.13 18.10
C PRO A 799 -51.18 -50.73 18.86
N ASN A 800 -51.34 -50.28 20.10
CA ASN A 800 -50.25 -49.86 20.97
C ASN A 800 -50.40 -50.47 22.36
N LEU A 801 -49.41 -50.27 23.24
CA LEU A 801 -49.44 -50.86 24.58
C LEU A 801 -50.70 -50.49 25.39
N ALA A 802 -51.14 -49.23 25.39
CA ALA A 802 -52.30 -48.82 26.16
C ALA A 802 -53.58 -49.53 25.68
N PHE A 803 -53.72 -49.67 24.35
CA PHE A 803 -54.76 -50.49 23.73
C PHE A 803 -54.63 -51.98 24.12
N TYR A 804 -53.43 -52.58 24.06
CA TYR A 804 -53.25 -53.98 24.45
C TYR A 804 -53.48 -54.25 25.95
N LEU A 805 -53.15 -53.30 26.84
CA LEU A 805 -53.45 -53.38 28.27
C LEU A 805 -54.96 -53.20 28.55
N GLN A 806 -55.63 -52.31 27.81
CA GLN A 806 -57.10 -52.20 27.83
C GLN A 806 -57.74 -53.52 27.37
N CYS A 807 -57.23 -54.14 26.30
CA CYS A 807 -57.65 -55.46 25.84
C CYS A 807 -57.35 -56.57 26.86
N LEU A 808 -56.19 -56.56 27.54
CA LEU A 808 -55.84 -57.54 28.58
C LEU A 808 -56.75 -57.41 29.81
N SER A 809 -57.08 -56.19 30.22
CA SER A 809 -58.01 -55.92 31.33
C SER A 809 -59.42 -56.42 30.99
N LEU A 810 -59.92 -56.11 29.79
CA LEU A 810 -61.20 -56.63 29.30
C LEU A 810 -61.19 -58.15 29.12
N ALA A 811 -60.04 -58.75 28.75
CA ALA A 811 -59.88 -60.19 28.55
C ALA A 811 -59.97 -61.02 29.84
N GLN A 812 -59.68 -60.46 31.03
CA GLN A 812 -59.82 -61.20 32.29
C GLN A 812 -61.30 -61.50 32.66
N GLY A 813 -62.24 -60.72 32.10
CA GLY A 813 -63.68 -60.92 32.26
C GLY A 813 -64.39 -61.53 31.04
N ASN A 814 -63.66 -61.95 30.00
CA ASN A 814 -64.22 -62.42 28.73
C ASN A 814 -63.54 -63.71 28.23
N PRO A 815 -64.19 -64.53 27.39
CA PRO A 815 -63.59 -65.78 26.88
C PRO A 815 -62.43 -65.52 25.91
N VAL A 816 -61.31 -66.24 26.10
CA VAL A 816 -60.07 -66.09 25.30
C VAL A 816 -59.42 -67.41 24.90
N THR A 817 -58.65 -67.41 23.81
CA THR A 817 -57.94 -68.60 23.26
C THR A 817 -56.42 -68.54 23.43
N LYS A 818 -55.73 -69.69 23.34
CA LYS A 818 -54.24 -69.70 23.32
C LYS A 818 -53.68 -68.84 22.19
N ALA A 819 -54.30 -68.84 21.00
CA ALA A 819 -53.83 -68.05 19.87
C ALA A 819 -53.95 -66.53 20.11
N GLN A 820 -55.08 -66.08 20.65
CA GLN A 820 -55.28 -64.68 21.07
C GLN A 820 -54.32 -64.31 22.20
N MET A 821 -54.17 -65.15 23.23
CA MET A 821 -53.28 -64.86 24.37
C MET A 821 -51.80 -64.92 24.01
N THR A 822 -51.35 -65.84 23.15
CA THR A 822 -49.97 -65.84 22.64
C THR A 822 -49.73 -64.62 21.74
N LYS A 823 -50.69 -64.19 20.91
CA LYS A 823 -50.58 -62.91 20.18
C LYS A 823 -50.55 -61.70 21.11
N LEU A 824 -51.39 -61.67 22.15
CA LEU A 824 -51.48 -60.58 23.12
C LEU A 824 -50.23 -60.50 23.99
N TYR A 825 -49.74 -61.62 24.53
CA TYR A 825 -48.47 -61.67 25.27
C TYR A 825 -47.28 -61.33 24.38
N LYS A 826 -47.20 -61.83 23.13
CA LYS A 826 -46.14 -61.40 22.19
C LYS A 826 -46.23 -59.92 21.86
N SER A 827 -47.43 -59.37 21.71
CA SER A 827 -47.63 -57.94 21.48
C SER A 827 -47.20 -57.12 22.70
N ILE A 828 -47.60 -57.51 23.90
CA ILE A 828 -47.20 -56.84 25.15
C ILE A 828 -45.70 -57.01 25.40
N ASP A 829 -45.09 -58.17 25.15
CA ASP A 829 -43.65 -58.42 25.25
C ASP A 829 -42.85 -57.53 24.29
N SER A 830 -43.31 -57.43 23.05
CA SER A 830 -42.73 -56.53 22.04
C SER A 830 -42.79 -55.06 22.52
N HIS A 831 -43.96 -54.61 22.98
CA HIS A 831 -44.15 -53.24 23.49
C HIS A 831 -43.52 -53.00 24.88
N TRP A 832 -43.16 -54.04 25.64
CA TRP A 832 -42.44 -53.90 26.91
C TRP A 832 -40.99 -53.46 26.65
N ILE A 833 -40.40 -53.78 25.50
CA ILE A 833 -39.10 -53.18 25.09
C ILE A 833 -39.21 -51.65 25.14
N GLU A 834 -40.33 -51.13 24.67
CA GLU A 834 -40.54 -49.72 24.41
C GLU A 834 -41.05 -48.98 25.66
N ASN A 835 -41.87 -49.61 26.50
CA ASN A 835 -42.53 -48.96 27.64
C ASN A 835 -42.48 -49.77 28.96
N PRO A 836 -41.28 -50.22 29.43
CA PRO A 836 -41.15 -51.15 30.53
C PRO A 836 -41.79 -50.67 31.84
N LYS A 837 -41.62 -49.39 32.21
CA LYS A 837 -42.21 -48.82 33.44
C LYS A 837 -43.73 -48.90 33.48
N LEU A 838 -44.40 -48.63 32.35
CA LEU A 838 -45.86 -48.54 32.31
C LEU A 838 -46.49 -49.94 32.35
N VAL A 839 -45.82 -50.94 31.76
CA VAL A 839 -46.18 -52.35 31.96
C VAL A 839 -45.83 -52.81 33.37
N ASP A 840 -44.63 -52.52 33.89
CA ASP A 840 -44.22 -52.83 35.28
C ASP A 840 -45.23 -52.24 36.30
N GLU A 841 -45.68 -51.00 36.13
CA GLU A 841 -46.68 -50.35 37.00
C GLU A 841 -48.08 -50.99 36.86
N HIS A 842 -48.50 -51.32 35.63
CA HIS A 842 -49.76 -52.03 35.40
C HIS A 842 -49.71 -53.45 35.99
N PHE A 843 -48.57 -54.12 35.94
CA PHE A 843 -48.36 -55.46 36.49
C PHE A 843 -48.04 -55.45 37.99
N ALA A 844 -47.60 -54.32 38.57
CA ALA A 844 -47.40 -54.14 40.01
C ALA A 844 -48.65 -53.64 40.75
N LYS A 845 -49.56 -52.90 40.08
CA LYS A 845 -50.88 -52.54 40.63
C LYS A 845 -51.82 -53.73 40.78
N PHE A 846 -51.54 -54.83 40.08
CA PHE A 846 -52.28 -56.08 40.16
C PHE A 846 -51.37 -57.18 40.76
N ASP A 847 -51.28 -57.24 42.09
CA ASP A 847 -50.60 -58.35 42.80
C ASP A 847 -51.20 -59.74 42.46
N SER A 848 -52.40 -59.76 41.89
CA SER A 848 -53.10 -60.94 41.39
C SER A 848 -52.83 -61.24 39.91
N LEU A 849 -51.87 -60.56 39.24
CA LEU A 849 -51.66 -60.73 37.80
C LEU A 849 -51.07 -62.10 37.51
N ALA A 850 -51.98 -63.00 37.19
CA ALA A 850 -51.71 -64.38 36.94
C ALA A 850 -51.24 -64.58 35.49
N ILE A 851 -50.51 -65.67 35.27
CA ILE A 851 -50.02 -66.10 33.96
C ILE A 851 -50.96 -67.21 33.48
N TYR A 852 -51.58 -67.04 32.31
CA TYR A 852 -52.39 -68.10 31.72
C TYR A 852 -51.52 -69.30 31.35
N VAL A 853 -51.84 -70.50 31.85
CA VAL A 853 -51.13 -71.75 31.58
C VAL A 853 -51.96 -72.58 30.60
N PRO A 854 -51.59 -72.66 29.30
CA PRO A 854 -52.47 -73.25 28.30
C PRO A 854 -52.76 -74.74 28.52
N ARG A 855 -51.78 -75.50 29.01
CA ARG A 855 -51.95 -76.94 29.35
C ARG A 855 -52.94 -77.18 30.50
N ARG A 856 -53.20 -76.18 31.35
CA ARG A 856 -54.13 -76.27 32.49
C ARG A 856 -55.38 -75.39 32.34
N LYS A 857 -55.49 -74.61 31.25
CA LYS A 857 -56.57 -73.63 30.98
C LYS A 857 -56.88 -72.68 32.16
N GLN A 858 -55.89 -72.39 32.99
CA GLN A 858 -56.04 -71.63 34.24
C GLN A 858 -54.99 -70.53 34.33
N TRP A 859 -55.20 -69.60 35.24
CA TRP A 859 -54.31 -68.48 35.52
C TRP A 859 -53.52 -68.76 36.82
N VAL A 860 -52.17 -68.65 36.83
CA VAL A 860 -51.29 -69.01 37.99
C VAL A 860 -50.31 -67.90 38.41
N HIS A 861 -49.73 -67.96 39.62
CA HIS A 861 -48.91 -66.87 40.17
C HIS A 861 -47.39 -66.98 39.90
N ARG A 862 -46.72 -65.82 39.74
CA ARG A 862 -45.29 -65.67 39.39
C ARG A 862 -44.28 -66.37 40.33
N ARG A 863 -44.56 -66.45 41.63
CA ARG A 863 -43.59 -66.95 42.65
C ARG A 863 -43.23 -68.43 42.49
N GLN A 864 -43.99 -69.19 41.71
CA GLN A 864 -43.84 -70.64 41.51
C GLN A 864 -42.99 -70.97 40.27
N CYS A 865 -42.12 -70.06 39.80
CA CYS A 865 -41.44 -70.18 38.51
C CYS A 865 -39.95 -69.73 38.55
N ALA A 866 -39.12 -70.40 37.76
CA ALA A 866 -37.68 -70.17 37.55
C ALA A 866 -37.31 -70.19 36.04
N TRP A 867 -36.07 -69.78 35.71
CA TRP A 867 -35.58 -69.72 34.33
C TRP A 867 -34.27 -70.52 34.06
N GLU A 868 -33.11 -70.13 34.61
CA GLU A 868 -31.78 -70.74 34.33
C GLU A 868 -30.82 -70.71 35.55
N THR A 869 -29.79 -71.59 35.61
CA THR A 869 -28.85 -71.76 36.78
C THR A 869 -27.36 -71.91 36.41
N ALA A 870 -26.41 -71.86 37.37
CA ALA A 870 -24.95 -71.80 37.14
C ALA A 870 -24.09 -72.64 38.13
N PRO A 871 -22.79 -72.91 37.87
CA PRO A 871 -21.96 -73.82 38.69
C PRO A 871 -21.90 -73.43 40.19
N GLY A 872 -22.57 -74.23 41.02
CA GLY A 872 -22.77 -73.98 42.46
C GLY A 872 -24.11 -73.32 42.84
N MET A 873 -25.17 -73.47 42.02
CA MET A 873 -26.54 -72.94 42.22
C MET A 873 -27.64 -73.98 41.85
N GLY A 874 -28.92 -73.70 42.16
CA GLY A 874 -30.09 -74.54 41.79
C GLY A 874 -31.41 -73.75 41.72
N ALA A 875 -32.48 -74.36 41.20
CA ALA A 875 -33.82 -73.77 41.02
C ALA A 875 -34.93 -74.84 40.82
N GLU A 876 -36.17 -74.43 40.50
CA GLU A 876 -37.37 -75.29 40.37
C GLU A 876 -38.14 -75.06 39.04
N ILE A 877 -39.50 -75.03 39.02
CA ILE A 877 -40.37 -75.11 37.83
C ILE A 877 -40.02 -74.11 36.71
N VAL A 878 -39.96 -74.60 35.47
CA VAL A 878 -39.32 -73.92 34.33
C VAL A 878 -40.34 -73.42 33.30
N LEU A 879 -40.37 -72.11 33.02
CA LEU A 879 -41.28 -71.53 32.00
C LEU A 879 -40.80 -71.68 30.56
N ALA A 880 -39.51 -71.95 30.35
CA ALA A 880 -38.93 -72.25 29.03
C ALA A 880 -39.64 -73.43 28.33
N ASP A 881 -40.27 -74.35 29.07
CA ASP A 881 -40.95 -75.52 28.51
C ASP A 881 -42.39 -75.27 28.04
N GLN A 882 -43.04 -74.21 28.53
CA GLN A 882 -44.46 -73.91 28.23
C GLN A 882 -44.62 -72.82 27.17
N TYR A 883 -43.70 -71.87 27.19
CA TYR A 883 -43.60 -70.76 26.25
C TYR A 883 -42.12 -70.53 25.88
N PRO A 884 -41.45 -71.50 25.21
CA PRO A 884 -40.05 -71.36 24.81
C PRO A 884 -39.80 -70.09 24.01
N GLU A 885 -40.79 -69.65 23.23
CA GLU A 885 -40.73 -68.46 22.41
C GLU A 885 -40.97 -67.13 23.17
N LEU A 886 -41.15 -67.17 24.50
CA LEU A 886 -41.37 -66.02 25.38
C LEU A 886 -40.32 -65.89 26.50
N GLN A 887 -39.08 -66.34 26.23
CA GLN A 887 -37.93 -66.12 27.14
C GLN A 887 -37.77 -64.65 27.53
N SER A 888 -37.88 -63.73 26.56
CA SER A 888 -37.82 -62.28 26.81
C SER A 888 -38.87 -61.85 27.86
N PHE A 889 -40.12 -62.27 27.65
CA PHE A 889 -41.25 -61.93 28.50
C PHE A 889 -41.14 -62.45 29.93
N PHE A 890 -40.91 -63.76 30.09
CA PHE A 890 -40.96 -64.38 31.41
C PHE A 890 -39.66 -64.21 32.19
N PHE A 891 -38.50 -64.41 31.56
CA PHE A 891 -37.22 -64.32 32.27
C PHE A 891 -36.85 -62.88 32.60
N HIS A 892 -36.60 -62.10 31.56
CA HIS A 892 -35.89 -60.84 31.66
C HIS A 892 -36.78 -59.71 32.16
N ARG A 893 -38.07 -59.72 31.77
CA ARG A 893 -39.04 -58.65 32.05
C ARG A 893 -39.85 -58.92 33.32
N LEU A 894 -40.57 -60.04 33.36
CA LEU A 894 -41.27 -60.49 34.57
C LEU A 894 -40.31 -60.98 35.66
N LYS A 895 -38.98 -60.87 35.47
CA LYS A 895 -37.93 -61.07 36.48
C LYS A 895 -38.12 -62.37 37.26
N ILE A 896 -38.24 -63.47 36.53
CA ILE A 896 -38.05 -64.81 37.05
C ILE A 896 -36.50 -65.04 37.20
N PRO A 897 -35.96 -65.65 38.28
CA PRO A 897 -34.55 -65.43 38.71
C PRO A 897 -33.42 -66.27 38.02
N SER A 898 -32.15 -65.77 38.12
CA SER A 898 -30.85 -66.42 37.70
C SER A 898 -29.56 -65.81 38.35
N ALA A 899 -28.33 -66.03 37.83
CA ALA A 899 -26.99 -65.85 38.48
C ALA A 899 -26.09 -64.64 38.02
N THR A 900 -25.15 -64.11 38.85
CA THR A 900 -24.49 -62.77 38.65
C THR A 900 -23.08 -62.52 39.27
N ILE A 901 -22.28 -61.58 38.72
CA ILE A 901 -20.92 -61.14 39.20
C ILE A 901 -20.84 -60.59 40.65
N ALA A 902 -21.85 -59.88 41.15
CA ALA A 902 -21.80 -59.29 42.50
C ALA A 902 -21.69 -60.37 43.59
N LYS A 903 -22.28 -61.55 43.34
CA LYS A 903 -22.15 -62.75 44.17
C LYS A 903 -20.73 -63.35 44.14
N VAL A 904 -19.89 -62.99 43.16
CA VAL A 904 -18.47 -63.39 43.05
C VAL A 904 -17.58 -62.43 43.83
N ILE A 905 -17.79 -61.12 43.73
CA ILE A 905 -17.05 -60.11 44.52
C ILE A 905 -17.33 -60.28 46.01
N HIS A 906 -18.60 -60.49 46.38
CA HIS A 906 -19.02 -60.85 47.74
C HIS A 906 -18.45 -62.20 48.23
N LYS A 907 -17.85 -63.01 47.35
CA LYS A 907 -17.15 -64.25 47.70
C LYS A 907 -15.62 -64.11 47.65
N LEU A 908 -15.09 -63.00 47.12
CA LEU A 908 -13.66 -62.64 47.14
C LEU A 908 -13.26 -61.88 48.41
N TRP A 909 -14.16 -61.04 48.92
CA TRP A 909 -13.93 -60.20 50.09
C TRP A 909 -15.24 -59.77 50.75
N THR A 910 -15.34 -60.00 52.07
CA THR A 910 -16.37 -59.42 52.94
C THR A 910 -15.71 -58.96 54.24
N LYS A 911 -16.35 -58.03 54.98
CA LYS A 911 -15.79 -57.44 56.21
C LYS A 911 -15.98 -58.31 57.47
N THR A 912 -16.56 -59.51 57.36
CA THR A 912 -16.96 -60.35 58.50
C THR A 912 -16.17 -61.65 58.64
N ASP A 913 -15.30 -61.99 57.68
CA ASP A 913 -14.39 -63.14 57.78
C ASP A 913 -13.12 -62.87 56.97
N HIS A 914 -11.96 -62.89 57.64
CA HIS A 914 -10.67 -62.48 57.06
C HIS A 914 -9.68 -63.62 56.81
N ALA A 915 -10.01 -64.89 57.12
CA ALA A 915 -9.01 -65.97 57.15
C ALA A 915 -9.29 -67.20 56.24
N SER A 916 -10.46 -67.35 55.62
CA SER A 916 -10.92 -68.64 55.06
C SER A 916 -10.63 -68.93 53.57
N LEU A 917 -9.90 -68.07 52.85
CA LEU A 917 -9.67 -68.17 51.39
C LEU A 917 -8.18 -68.25 51.01
N ASP A 918 -7.77 -69.42 50.51
CA ASP A 918 -6.40 -69.73 50.06
C ASP A 918 -5.96 -68.92 48.82
N MET A 919 -4.64 -68.83 48.62
CA MET A 919 -4.02 -68.02 47.57
C MET A 919 -4.38 -68.49 46.15
N GLN A 920 -4.67 -69.77 45.96
CA GLN A 920 -4.90 -70.37 44.64
C GLN A 920 -6.35 -70.14 44.18
N ARG A 921 -7.33 -70.37 45.06
CA ARG A 921 -8.73 -69.96 44.86
C ARG A 921 -8.87 -68.45 44.73
N ARG A 922 -8.07 -67.67 45.44
CA ARG A 922 -8.00 -66.21 45.28
C ARG A 922 -7.53 -65.81 43.88
N LYS A 923 -6.46 -66.41 43.35
CA LYS A 923 -6.04 -66.21 41.95
C LYS A 923 -7.12 -66.66 40.94
N VAL A 924 -7.81 -67.79 41.16
CA VAL A 924 -8.95 -68.23 40.30
C VAL A 924 -10.10 -67.25 40.30
N LEU A 925 -10.48 -66.70 41.46
CA LEU A 925 -11.54 -65.70 41.55
C LEU A 925 -11.11 -64.33 41.01
N ILE A 926 -9.84 -63.91 41.16
CA ILE A 926 -9.29 -62.71 40.50
C ILE A 926 -9.29 -62.88 38.98
N PHE A 927 -8.97 -64.07 38.45
CA PHE A 927 -9.12 -64.36 37.03
C PHE A 927 -10.58 -64.41 36.60
N THR A 928 -11.48 -65.04 37.36
CA THR A 928 -12.93 -65.05 37.08
C THR A 928 -13.49 -63.62 37.05
N LEU A 929 -13.02 -62.77 37.96
CA LEU A 929 -13.32 -61.35 38.01
C LEU A 929 -12.74 -60.60 36.81
N SER A 930 -11.47 -60.84 36.42
CA SER A 930 -10.87 -60.30 35.20
C SER A 930 -11.58 -60.78 33.93
N ASP A 931 -12.11 -62.00 33.91
CA ASP A 931 -12.83 -62.58 32.77
C ASP A 931 -14.28 -62.06 32.71
N PHE A 932 -14.93 -61.81 33.86
CA PHE A 932 -16.15 -60.99 33.92
C PHE A 932 -15.87 -59.55 33.46
N LEU A 933 -14.74 -58.95 33.84
CA LEU A 933 -14.27 -57.64 33.36
C LEU A 933 -13.73 -57.67 31.92
N ARG A 934 -13.54 -58.83 31.30
CA ARG A 934 -13.20 -58.99 29.88
C ARG A 934 -14.47 -59.10 29.04
N ARG A 935 -15.46 -59.84 29.53
CA ARG A 935 -16.82 -59.95 28.95
C ARG A 935 -17.66 -58.70 29.20
N SER A 936 -17.36 -57.94 30.26
CA SER A 936 -18.07 -56.72 30.65
C SER A 936 -17.11 -55.71 31.33
N PRO A 937 -16.18 -55.07 30.57
CA PRO A 937 -15.19 -54.14 31.13
C PRO A 937 -15.75 -52.94 31.88
N GLY A 938 -17.02 -52.59 31.64
CA GLY A 938 -17.72 -51.53 32.36
C GLY A 938 -17.93 -51.82 33.86
N ASP A 939 -17.84 -53.07 34.31
CA ASP A 939 -18.04 -53.45 35.72
C ASP A 939 -16.88 -53.08 36.65
N TYR A 940 -15.84 -52.39 36.15
CA TYR A 940 -14.64 -51.95 36.87
C TYR A 940 -14.93 -51.27 38.22
N HIS A 941 -15.96 -50.43 38.27
CA HIS A 941 -16.35 -49.66 39.45
C HIS A 941 -16.87 -50.53 40.61
N LYS A 942 -17.33 -51.76 40.34
CA LYS A 942 -17.68 -52.75 41.38
C LYS A 942 -16.45 -53.21 42.18
N LEU A 943 -15.23 -52.95 41.69
CA LEU A 943 -13.97 -53.08 42.42
C LEU A 943 -13.77 -51.96 43.46
N GLY A 944 -14.57 -50.89 43.47
CA GLY A 944 -14.45 -49.80 44.44
C GLY A 944 -14.62 -50.25 45.89
N VAL A 945 -15.37 -51.34 46.13
CA VAL A 945 -15.49 -52.02 47.43
C VAL A 945 -14.13 -52.58 47.91
N LEU A 946 -13.18 -52.77 47.00
CA LEU A 946 -11.82 -53.25 47.23
C LEU A 946 -10.76 -52.12 47.29
N LYS A 947 -11.16 -50.84 47.27
CA LYS A 947 -10.23 -49.68 47.20
C LYS A 947 -9.09 -49.75 48.22
N ASP A 948 -9.42 -50.04 49.47
CA ASP A 948 -8.47 -50.19 50.57
C ASP A 948 -8.34 -51.65 51.03
N ALA A 949 -8.86 -52.60 50.26
CA ALA A 949 -8.76 -54.02 50.57
C ALA A 949 -7.39 -54.58 50.12
N PRO A 950 -6.67 -55.33 50.98
CA PRO A 950 -5.38 -55.93 50.64
C PRO A 950 -5.60 -57.17 49.76
N VAL A 951 -5.65 -56.99 48.43
CA VAL A 951 -5.99 -58.05 47.47
C VAL A 951 -4.93 -58.30 46.39
N MET A 952 -3.90 -57.46 46.25
CA MET A 952 -2.91 -57.51 45.16
C MET A 952 -1.47 -57.77 45.65
N PRO A 953 -0.73 -58.78 45.15
CA PRO A 953 0.65 -59.05 45.57
C PRO A 953 1.73 -58.18 44.87
N VAL A 954 2.70 -57.64 45.63
CA VAL A 954 3.74 -56.69 45.15
C VAL A 954 5.12 -56.95 45.81
N ALA A 955 6.22 -56.68 45.10
CA ALA A 955 7.62 -56.88 45.53
C ALA A 955 8.53 -55.62 45.38
N ASP A 956 9.60 -55.52 46.19
CA ASP A 956 10.58 -54.42 46.20
C ASP A 956 12.02 -54.96 46.11
N ASN A 957 12.84 -54.39 45.22
CA ASN A 957 14.19 -54.89 44.91
C ASN A 957 15.32 -53.86 45.19
N ARG A 958 15.00 -52.67 45.71
CA ARG A 958 15.95 -51.53 45.81
C ARG A 958 17.12 -51.73 46.78
N TYR A 959 17.05 -52.74 47.64
CA TYR A 959 18.04 -53.05 48.68
C TYR A 959 18.55 -54.51 48.62
N GLY A 960 18.36 -55.21 47.49
CA GLY A 960 18.92 -56.55 47.27
C GLY A 960 18.25 -57.72 48.02
N THR A 961 17.07 -57.53 48.59
CA THR A 961 16.27 -58.59 49.27
C THR A 961 14.81 -58.53 48.80
N SER A 962 14.20 -59.70 48.50
CA SER A 962 12.95 -59.78 47.73
C SER A 962 11.80 -60.44 48.49
N ALA A 963 10.98 -59.64 49.19
CA ALA A 963 9.78 -60.11 49.91
C ALA A 963 8.47 -59.62 49.25
N ILE A 964 7.40 -60.44 49.31
CA ILE A 964 6.10 -60.17 48.66
C ILE A 964 5.02 -59.87 49.71
N ASN A 965 4.24 -58.80 49.50
CA ASN A 965 3.16 -58.37 50.41
C ASN A 965 1.85 -58.12 49.66
N LEU A 966 0.70 -58.26 50.36
CA LEU A 966 -0.62 -57.89 49.82
C LEU A 966 -0.91 -56.40 50.04
N VAL A 967 -1.23 -55.70 48.96
CA VAL A 967 -1.40 -54.25 48.87
C VAL A 967 -2.77 -53.92 48.28
N SER A 968 -3.24 -52.70 48.56
CA SER A 968 -4.41 -52.11 47.91
C SER A 968 -4.11 -51.74 46.45
N LEU A 969 -5.12 -51.91 45.60
CA LEU A 969 -5.07 -51.62 44.16
C LEU A 969 -4.94 -50.12 43.82
N ASN A 970 -5.03 -49.21 44.79
CA ASN A 970 -5.11 -47.75 44.61
C ASN A 970 -3.77 -47.02 44.89
N LYS A 971 -2.68 -47.73 45.16
CA LYS A 971 -1.41 -47.12 45.62
C LYS A 971 -0.44 -46.84 44.47
N MET A 972 -0.48 -45.62 43.91
CA MET A 972 0.25 -45.19 42.69
C MET A 972 1.80 -45.08 42.81
N TRP A 973 2.47 -45.95 43.58
CA TRP A 973 3.93 -45.96 43.72
C TRP A 973 4.63 -47.20 43.14
N TRP A 974 3.88 -48.25 42.80
CA TRP A 974 4.35 -49.47 42.13
C TRP A 974 3.87 -49.52 40.66
N TYR A 975 4.50 -50.35 39.84
CA TYR A 975 4.22 -50.48 38.40
C TYR A 975 4.06 -51.94 37.94
N PHE A 976 3.49 -52.14 36.76
CA PHE A 976 3.63 -53.37 35.96
C PHE A 976 4.88 -53.27 35.08
N ALA A 977 5.60 -54.38 34.92
CA ALA A 977 6.81 -54.44 34.11
C ALA A 977 6.45 -54.58 32.62
N ASP A 978 6.13 -53.46 31.95
CA ASP A 978 5.52 -53.47 30.61
C ASP A 978 6.48 -53.34 29.41
N GLN A 979 7.71 -52.84 29.61
CA GLN A 979 8.74 -52.77 28.56
C GLN A 979 10.15 -53.10 29.08
N HIS A 980 10.85 -54.00 28.38
CA HIS A 980 12.20 -54.45 28.73
C HIS A 980 13.25 -53.32 28.79
N ARG A 981 13.18 -52.30 27.92
CA ARG A 981 14.17 -51.21 27.91
C ARG A 981 14.11 -50.34 29.17
N TYR A 982 12.90 -49.95 29.59
CA TYR A 982 12.69 -49.14 30.79
C TYR A 982 12.84 -49.98 32.07
N TYR A 983 12.46 -51.26 32.03
CA TYR A 983 12.76 -52.20 33.11
C TYR A 983 14.25 -52.26 33.40
N LYS A 984 15.14 -52.28 32.39
CA LYS A 984 16.60 -52.22 32.61
C LYS A 984 17.08 -50.88 33.18
N CYS A 985 16.59 -49.73 32.68
CA CYS A 985 17.03 -48.40 33.13
C CYS A 985 16.58 -48.03 34.56
N PHE A 986 15.52 -48.68 35.08
CA PHE A 986 14.91 -48.38 36.38
C PHE A 986 14.78 -49.60 37.32
N SER A 987 15.36 -50.76 36.99
CA SER A 987 15.25 -52.03 37.75
C SER A 987 15.55 -51.88 39.25
N ASN A 988 16.62 -51.15 39.58
CA ASN A 988 17.06 -50.91 40.95
C ASN A 988 16.51 -49.58 41.51
N LYS A 989 15.54 -48.96 40.83
CA LYS A 989 15.04 -47.59 41.10
C LYS A 989 13.51 -47.50 41.32
N VAL A 990 12.71 -48.49 40.90
CA VAL A 990 11.23 -48.56 41.10
C VAL A 990 10.76 -49.96 41.57
N THR A 991 9.45 -50.16 41.80
CA THR A 991 8.83 -51.38 42.39
C THR A 991 7.75 -52.00 41.51
N PHE A 992 7.51 -53.32 41.63
CA PHE A 992 6.69 -54.10 40.68
C PHE A 992 5.72 -55.12 41.33
N ALA A 993 4.61 -55.44 40.65
CA ALA A 993 3.64 -56.48 41.04
C ALA A 993 4.15 -57.91 40.77
N ASP A 994 3.67 -58.91 41.54
CA ASP A 994 4.06 -60.33 41.46
C ASP A 994 3.40 -61.09 40.28
N PHE A 995 3.70 -60.62 39.06
CA PHE A 995 3.29 -61.23 37.79
C PHE A 995 4.39 -61.01 36.74
N ARG A 996 4.54 -61.96 35.80
CA ARG A 996 5.56 -61.86 34.75
C ARG A 996 5.16 -60.88 33.65
N VAL A 997 6.15 -60.43 32.88
CA VAL A 997 5.98 -59.51 31.74
C VAL A 997 4.97 -60.06 30.72
N GLU A 998 4.93 -61.37 30.53
CA GLU A 998 4.05 -62.06 29.56
C GLU A 998 2.61 -62.21 30.08
N GLU A 999 2.39 -62.24 31.40
CA GLU A 999 1.08 -62.48 32.01
C GLU A 999 0.18 -61.24 32.01
N TYR A 1000 0.79 -60.05 31.84
CA TYR A 1000 0.12 -58.75 31.85
C TYR A 1000 -1.09 -58.71 30.89
N ALA A 1001 -1.05 -59.36 29.73
CA ALA A 1001 -2.17 -59.38 28.76
C ALA A 1001 -3.48 -60.02 29.29
N ARG A 1002 -3.42 -60.91 30.30
CA ARG A 1002 -4.66 -61.41 30.95
C ARG A 1002 -5.19 -60.44 32.01
N LEU A 1003 -4.31 -59.64 32.60
CA LEU A 1003 -4.57 -58.69 33.68
C LEU A 1003 -4.82 -57.26 33.18
N GLU A 1004 -4.51 -56.96 31.91
CA GLU A 1004 -4.74 -55.67 31.29
C GLU A 1004 -6.19 -55.13 31.45
N PRO A 1005 -7.27 -55.94 31.34
CA PRO A 1005 -8.62 -55.46 31.65
C PRO A 1005 -8.79 -55.00 33.11
N LEU A 1006 -8.02 -55.57 34.03
CA LEU A 1006 -7.99 -55.18 35.44
C LEU A 1006 -7.11 -53.94 35.67
N ASP A 1007 -5.94 -53.79 35.01
CA ASP A 1007 -5.14 -52.54 35.11
C ASP A 1007 -5.87 -51.35 34.47
N GLN A 1008 -6.47 -51.53 33.29
CA GLN A 1008 -7.34 -50.52 32.68
C GLN A 1008 -8.56 -50.21 33.57
N ALA A 1009 -9.11 -51.20 34.28
CA ALA A 1009 -10.15 -50.96 35.29
C ALA A 1009 -9.62 -50.13 36.47
N ILE A 1010 -8.46 -50.48 37.04
CA ILE A 1010 -7.78 -49.74 38.13
C ILE A 1010 -7.55 -48.27 37.73
N GLN A 1011 -6.98 -48.04 36.54
CA GLN A 1011 -6.77 -46.71 35.98
C GLN A 1011 -8.08 -45.91 35.87
N ARG A 1012 -9.17 -46.57 35.46
CA ARG A 1012 -10.50 -45.94 35.34
C ARG A 1012 -11.20 -45.69 36.69
N VAL A 1013 -10.91 -46.46 37.75
CA VAL A 1013 -11.46 -46.19 39.09
C VAL A 1013 -10.69 -45.08 39.80
N TRP A 1014 -9.35 -45.06 39.71
CA TRP A 1014 -8.49 -44.24 40.58
C TRP A 1014 -7.55 -43.24 39.88
N GLY A 1015 -7.64 -43.12 38.55
CA GLY A 1015 -7.04 -41.99 37.81
C GLY A 1015 -5.53 -42.06 37.55
N GLY A 1016 -4.85 -43.13 37.96
CA GLY A 1016 -3.44 -43.39 37.64
C GLY A 1016 -3.28 -44.79 37.06
N HIS A 1017 -2.40 -44.94 36.06
CA HIS A 1017 -2.02 -46.26 35.55
C HIS A 1017 -0.78 -46.78 36.26
N HIS A 1018 -0.70 -48.09 36.44
CA HIS A 1018 0.53 -48.73 36.90
C HIS A 1018 1.50 -49.05 35.75
N ARG A 1019 1.27 -48.52 34.55
CA ARG A 1019 2.15 -48.71 33.39
C ARG A 1019 3.40 -47.81 33.46
N LEU A 1020 4.60 -48.38 33.35
CA LEU A 1020 5.87 -47.65 33.50
C LEU A 1020 6.25 -46.86 32.23
N SER A 1021 6.05 -47.43 31.03
CA SER A 1021 6.52 -46.84 29.77
C SER A 1021 5.90 -45.49 29.38
N VAL A 1022 4.78 -45.11 30.01
CA VAL A 1022 4.06 -43.85 29.74
C VAL A 1022 4.61 -42.67 30.57
N SER A 1023 5.49 -42.92 31.54
CA SER A 1023 5.90 -41.95 32.57
C SER A 1023 7.31 -41.33 32.39
N VAL A 1024 7.98 -41.53 31.24
CA VAL A 1024 9.42 -41.20 31.02
C VAL A 1024 9.62 -39.97 30.10
N MET A 1025 10.62 -39.10 30.39
CA MET A 1025 11.04 -37.91 29.64
C MET A 1025 12.55 -37.94 29.26
N GLU A 1026 13.01 -37.12 28.29
CA GLU A 1026 14.39 -37.13 27.73
C GLU A 1026 15.02 -35.72 27.48
N GLU A 1027 16.33 -35.56 27.72
CA GLU A 1027 17.12 -34.30 27.54
C GLU A 1027 18.54 -34.57 26.98
N LYS A 1028 19.20 -33.62 26.27
CA LYS A 1028 20.44 -33.86 25.47
C LYS A 1028 21.63 -32.93 25.80
N ASP A 1029 22.85 -33.46 25.84
CA ASP A 1029 24.11 -32.77 26.20
C ASP A 1029 25.24 -33.07 25.20
N ARG A 1030 26.09 -32.09 24.87
CA ARG A 1030 27.07 -32.14 23.75
C ARG A 1030 28.47 -32.63 24.11
N GLY A 1031 28.83 -32.71 25.39
CA GLY A 1031 30.18 -33.07 25.84
C GLY A 1031 31.25 -31.97 25.61
N SER A 1032 32.45 -32.19 26.15
CA SER A 1032 33.55 -31.21 26.21
C SER A 1032 34.69 -31.44 25.21
N SER A 1033 34.82 -32.64 24.65
CA SER A 1033 35.88 -32.97 23.67
C SER A 1033 35.38 -32.71 22.25
N LEU A 1034 36.03 -31.78 21.54
CA LEU A 1034 35.59 -31.27 20.24
C LEU A 1034 36.76 -31.24 19.25
N SER A 1035 36.62 -31.93 18.11
CA SER A 1035 37.61 -31.93 17.03
C SER A 1035 37.03 -31.33 15.75
N LEU A 1036 37.70 -30.32 15.18
CA LEU A 1036 37.26 -29.64 13.95
C LEU A 1036 37.38 -30.59 12.74
N ASP A 1037 36.28 -30.87 12.06
CA ASP A 1037 36.28 -31.58 10.79
C ASP A 1037 36.55 -30.58 9.66
N VAL A 1038 37.82 -30.48 9.29
CA VAL A 1038 38.31 -29.56 8.24
C VAL A 1038 37.72 -29.89 6.87
N SER A 1039 37.41 -31.16 6.59
CA SER A 1039 36.83 -31.61 5.31
C SER A 1039 35.40 -31.09 5.15
N SER A 1040 34.52 -31.45 6.08
CA SER A 1040 33.12 -31.03 6.08
C SER A 1040 32.98 -29.51 6.22
N THR A 1041 33.84 -28.88 7.02
CA THR A 1041 33.92 -27.42 7.19
C THR A 1041 34.24 -26.71 5.87
N ASN A 1042 35.27 -27.16 5.14
CA ASN A 1042 35.66 -26.52 3.88
C ASN A 1042 34.60 -26.71 2.79
N SER A 1043 33.98 -27.89 2.71
CA SER A 1043 32.92 -28.17 1.73
C SER A 1043 31.69 -27.25 1.92
N LEU A 1044 31.22 -27.08 3.16
CA LEU A 1044 30.14 -26.14 3.50
C LEU A 1044 30.53 -24.68 3.20
N ARG A 1045 31.73 -24.24 3.60
CA ARG A 1045 32.24 -22.88 3.28
C ARG A 1045 32.38 -22.64 1.77
N GLN A 1046 32.57 -23.69 0.97
CA GLN A 1046 32.68 -23.58 -0.49
C GLN A 1046 31.31 -23.41 -1.17
N MET A 1047 30.25 -24.04 -0.67
CA MET A 1047 28.87 -23.73 -1.07
C MET A 1047 28.47 -22.27 -0.78
N VAL A 1048 28.85 -21.73 0.39
CA VAL A 1048 28.56 -20.35 0.79
C VAL A 1048 29.12 -19.30 -0.19
N LYS A 1049 30.22 -19.60 -0.91
CA LYS A 1049 30.78 -18.70 -1.94
C LYS A 1049 29.85 -18.52 -3.14
N TYR A 1050 29.02 -19.51 -3.49
CA TYR A 1050 28.03 -19.42 -4.56
C TYR A 1050 26.80 -18.61 -4.14
N LEU A 1051 26.28 -18.87 -2.92
CA LEU A 1051 25.21 -18.06 -2.29
C LEU A 1051 25.56 -16.56 -2.28
N ARG A 1052 26.81 -16.22 -1.96
CA ARG A 1052 27.29 -14.82 -1.92
C ARG A 1052 27.26 -14.10 -3.27
N ARG A 1053 27.23 -14.84 -4.40
CA ARG A 1053 27.15 -14.31 -5.76
C ARG A 1053 25.71 -13.93 -6.13
N ILE A 1054 24.73 -14.69 -5.62
CA ILE A 1054 23.29 -14.48 -5.81
C ILE A 1054 22.81 -13.25 -5.03
N VAL A 1055 23.25 -13.08 -3.78
CA VAL A 1055 22.72 -12.01 -2.89
C VAL A 1055 23.30 -10.61 -3.19
N ARG A 1056 24.29 -10.48 -4.08
CA ARG A 1056 24.88 -9.17 -4.45
C ARG A 1056 23.88 -8.17 -5.05
N ALA A 1057 22.83 -8.63 -5.72
CA ALA A 1057 21.78 -7.75 -6.26
C ALA A 1057 20.86 -7.17 -5.16
N ALA A 1058 20.72 -7.85 -4.01
CA ALA A 1058 19.79 -7.46 -2.94
C ALA A 1058 20.42 -6.56 -1.86
N ILE A 1059 21.74 -6.58 -1.69
CA ILE A 1059 22.43 -5.84 -0.61
C ILE A 1059 22.39 -4.30 -0.81
N ALA A 1060 22.11 -3.81 -2.02
CA ALA A 1060 22.10 -2.37 -2.31
C ALA A 1060 20.99 -1.57 -1.60
N ARG A 1061 20.03 -2.19 -0.89
CA ARG A 1061 18.91 -1.48 -0.25
C ARG A 1061 18.61 -1.81 1.22
N HIS A 1062 19.23 -2.81 1.86
CA HIS A 1062 18.95 -3.11 3.28
C HIS A 1062 20.15 -3.50 4.15
N SER A 1063 20.32 -2.69 5.20
CA SER A 1063 20.94 -2.92 6.53
C SER A 1063 22.29 -3.65 6.67
N LYS A 1064 23.10 -3.20 7.63
CA LYS A 1064 24.41 -3.78 7.97
C LYS A 1064 24.35 -5.24 8.46
N ASP A 1065 23.18 -5.78 8.84
CA ASP A 1065 23.08 -7.11 9.46
C ASP A 1065 23.09 -8.28 8.45
N LEU A 1066 22.50 -8.13 7.26
CA LEU A 1066 22.54 -9.20 6.24
C LEU A 1066 23.96 -9.41 5.72
N GLY A 1067 24.73 -8.32 5.56
CA GLY A 1067 26.16 -8.37 5.25
C GLY A 1067 26.98 -9.08 6.33
N ARG A 1068 26.64 -8.85 7.62
CA ARG A 1068 27.24 -9.52 8.77
C ARG A 1068 26.94 -11.02 8.76
N LYS A 1069 25.69 -11.46 8.62
CA LYS A 1069 25.35 -12.90 8.60
C LYS A 1069 25.96 -13.65 7.42
N LEU A 1070 26.03 -13.03 6.23
CA LEU A 1070 26.77 -13.60 5.11
C LEU A 1070 28.29 -13.66 5.34
N GLN A 1071 28.88 -12.73 6.11
CA GLN A 1071 30.27 -12.87 6.56
C GLN A 1071 30.43 -14.02 7.57
N LEU A 1072 29.52 -14.18 8.54
CA LEU A 1072 29.55 -15.27 9.54
C LEU A 1072 29.45 -16.66 8.89
N LEU A 1073 28.62 -16.83 7.85
CA LEU A 1073 28.53 -18.10 7.12
C LEU A 1073 29.82 -18.46 6.35
N ASN A 1074 30.68 -17.50 6.00
CA ASN A 1074 32.00 -17.81 5.45
C ASN A 1074 32.98 -18.34 6.52
N LEU A 1075 32.61 -18.24 7.81
CA LEU A 1075 33.40 -18.67 8.97
C LEU A 1075 32.86 -19.95 9.63
N ILE A 1076 31.68 -20.45 9.25
CA ILE A 1076 31.03 -21.64 9.84
C ILE A 1076 31.99 -22.83 10.03
N SER A 1077 31.93 -23.50 11.18
CA SER A 1077 32.89 -24.52 11.62
C SER A 1077 32.16 -25.80 12.07
N VAL A 1078 32.51 -26.95 11.49
CA VAL A 1078 31.92 -28.25 11.84
C VAL A 1078 32.85 -29.02 12.78
N PHE A 1079 32.33 -29.43 13.92
CA PHE A 1079 33.04 -30.19 14.94
C PHE A 1079 32.43 -31.59 15.12
N THR A 1080 33.29 -32.58 15.30
CA THR A 1080 32.91 -33.90 15.77
C THR A 1080 32.93 -33.94 17.28
N SER A 1081 31.87 -34.48 17.91
CA SER A 1081 31.80 -34.70 19.36
C SER A 1081 31.45 -36.16 19.67
N PRO A 1082 32.39 -36.97 20.18
CA PRO A 1082 32.15 -38.36 20.54
C PRO A 1082 31.36 -38.55 21.85
N ASN A 1083 31.31 -37.53 22.72
CA ASN A 1083 30.79 -37.66 24.09
C ASN A 1083 29.41 -37.01 24.27
N MET A 1084 28.55 -37.10 23.26
CA MET A 1084 27.18 -36.58 23.30
C MET A 1084 26.24 -37.59 23.93
N VAL A 1085 25.34 -37.13 24.81
CA VAL A 1085 24.49 -38.00 25.65
C VAL A 1085 23.05 -37.52 25.79
N VAL A 1086 22.15 -38.46 26.10
CA VAL A 1086 20.72 -38.29 26.38
C VAL A 1086 20.44 -38.77 27.81
N LYS A 1087 19.86 -37.91 28.65
CA LYS A 1087 19.48 -38.22 30.03
C LYS A 1087 17.97 -38.49 30.06
N THR A 1088 17.55 -39.61 30.66
CA THR A 1088 16.12 -39.96 30.84
C THR A 1088 15.66 -39.64 32.26
N SER A 1089 14.37 -39.39 32.47
CA SER A 1089 13.81 -39.23 33.82
C SER A 1089 12.33 -39.57 33.94
N VAL A 1090 11.85 -39.81 35.17
CA VAL A 1090 10.45 -40.03 35.52
C VAL A 1090 10.05 -39.09 36.66
N VAL A 1091 8.92 -38.39 36.54
CA VAL A 1091 8.44 -37.46 37.58
C VAL A 1091 7.48 -38.17 38.53
N ARG A 1092 7.74 -38.11 39.84
CA ARG A 1092 6.91 -38.77 40.85
C ARG A 1092 5.81 -37.85 41.38
N GLY A 1093 4.66 -37.86 40.72
CA GLY A 1093 3.50 -37.04 41.09
C GLY A 1093 2.73 -37.54 42.32
N GLN A 1094 3.12 -37.08 43.52
CA GLN A 1094 2.16 -36.70 44.59
C GLN A 1094 2.79 -36.03 45.83
N ILE A 1095 4.12 -36.08 46.01
CA ILE A 1095 4.81 -35.36 47.10
C ILE A 1095 6.05 -34.68 46.50
N GLY A 1096 5.90 -33.40 46.13
CA GLY A 1096 6.96 -32.50 45.64
C GLY A 1096 7.70 -33.01 44.40
N ASN A 1097 7.20 -32.67 43.20
CA ASN A 1097 7.70 -33.03 41.86
C ASN A 1097 9.21 -33.36 41.79
N THR A 1098 9.56 -34.59 42.13
CA THR A 1098 10.95 -35.07 42.16
C THR A 1098 11.18 -35.92 40.92
N THR A 1099 12.17 -35.49 40.15
CA THR A 1099 12.53 -36.09 38.87
C THR A 1099 13.61 -37.14 39.10
N LEU A 1100 13.25 -38.42 38.96
CA LEU A 1100 14.17 -39.55 39.10
C LEU A 1100 14.87 -39.80 37.77
N TYR A 1101 16.19 -39.62 37.73
CA TYR A 1101 16.97 -39.82 36.51
C TYR A 1101 17.33 -41.30 36.27
N GLY A 1102 17.01 -41.77 35.07
CA GLY A 1102 17.49 -43.03 34.53
C GLY A 1102 18.99 -42.98 34.27
N GLU A 1103 19.57 -44.11 33.86
CA GLU A 1103 20.97 -44.12 33.42
C GLU A 1103 21.13 -43.42 32.06
N THR A 1104 22.23 -42.69 31.89
CA THR A 1104 22.51 -41.86 30.72
C THR A 1104 22.80 -42.71 29.47
N MET A 1105 22.23 -42.33 28.33
CA MET A 1105 22.40 -43.00 27.03
C MET A 1105 23.21 -42.11 26.05
N PRO A 1106 23.78 -42.60 24.94
CA PRO A 1106 24.51 -41.77 23.96
C PRO A 1106 23.61 -41.06 22.92
N GLY A 1107 24.06 -39.91 22.37
CA GLY A 1107 23.32 -39.04 21.43
C GLY A 1107 24.08 -38.71 20.12
N LYS A 1108 23.41 -38.10 19.11
CA LYS A 1108 23.88 -38.11 17.70
C LYS A 1108 24.18 -36.76 16.97
N MET A 1109 23.49 -35.62 17.20
CA MET A 1109 23.80 -34.32 16.53
C MET A 1109 23.26 -33.06 17.28
N MET A 1110 23.88 -31.87 17.13
CA MET A 1110 23.49 -30.55 17.71
C MET A 1110 24.07 -29.32 16.95
N LEU A 1111 23.44 -28.12 16.99
CA LEU A 1111 23.88 -26.86 16.35
C LEU A 1111 23.98 -25.67 17.35
N ARG A 1112 24.86 -24.67 17.12
CA ARG A 1112 24.99 -23.43 17.94
C ARG A 1112 25.53 -22.21 17.17
N GLU A 1113 24.92 -21.03 17.35
CA GLU A 1113 25.36 -19.74 16.76
C GLU A 1113 26.19 -18.90 17.78
N MET A 1114 27.20 -18.15 17.32
CA MET A 1114 28.10 -17.34 18.15
C MET A 1114 28.33 -15.94 17.52
N PRO A 1115 28.84 -14.93 18.27
CA PRO A 1115 28.90 -13.55 17.76
C PRO A 1115 29.73 -13.33 16.49
N ASN A 1116 30.77 -14.13 16.26
CA ASN A 1116 31.69 -14.04 15.11
C ASN A 1116 31.91 -15.39 14.38
N ASP A 1117 31.14 -16.44 14.69
CA ASP A 1117 31.29 -17.82 14.15
C ASP A 1117 29.95 -18.59 14.27
N ILE A 1118 29.79 -19.72 13.56
CA ILE A 1118 28.65 -20.64 13.66
C ILE A 1118 29.18 -22.07 13.78
N GLN A 1119 28.69 -22.86 14.74
CA GLN A 1119 29.27 -24.16 15.08
C GLN A 1119 28.27 -25.31 15.04
N LEU A 1120 28.59 -26.38 14.30
CA LEU A 1120 27.77 -27.60 14.18
C LEU A 1120 28.50 -28.79 14.84
N PHE A 1121 27.79 -29.62 15.60
CA PHE A 1121 28.33 -30.74 16.39
C PHE A 1121 27.72 -32.07 15.97
N VAL A 1122 28.53 -33.02 15.49
CA VAL A 1122 28.06 -34.32 14.97
C VAL A 1122 28.78 -35.48 15.67
N HIS A 1123 28.08 -36.57 15.99
CA HIS A 1123 28.73 -37.76 16.54
C HIS A 1123 29.56 -38.47 15.44
N PRO A 1124 30.84 -38.80 15.65
CA PRO A 1124 31.76 -39.25 14.59
C PRO A 1124 31.40 -40.59 13.92
N ALA A 1125 30.45 -41.36 14.48
CA ALA A 1125 29.88 -42.54 13.82
C ALA A 1125 28.79 -42.22 12.77
N SER A 1126 28.51 -40.94 12.50
CA SER A 1126 27.42 -40.48 11.61
C SER A 1126 27.91 -39.96 10.25
N THR A 1127 29.23 -40.03 9.98
CA THR A 1127 29.89 -39.41 8.82
C THR A 1127 29.99 -40.32 7.58
N VAL A 1128 29.31 -41.47 7.58
CA VAL A 1128 29.33 -42.42 6.46
C VAL A 1128 28.08 -42.21 5.59
N TYR A 1129 28.30 -42.00 4.28
CA TYR A 1129 27.34 -41.74 3.19
C TYR A 1129 26.91 -40.27 2.93
N PRO A 1130 27.51 -39.59 1.93
CA PRO A 1130 27.07 -38.28 1.45
C PRO A 1130 26.05 -38.38 0.30
N SER A 1131 24.82 -37.89 0.51
CA SER A 1131 23.91 -37.43 -0.58
C SER A 1131 22.58 -36.86 -0.02
N ASN A 1132 21.93 -37.57 0.90
CA ASN A 1132 20.50 -37.32 1.24
C ASN A 1132 20.23 -36.50 2.53
N GLN A 1133 21.19 -35.72 3.04
CA GLN A 1133 20.96 -34.82 4.20
C GLN A 1133 21.26 -33.33 3.95
N ILE A 1134 21.55 -32.93 2.71
CA ILE A 1134 21.75 -31.51 2.36
C ILE A 1134 20.42 -30.73 2.43
N SER A 1135 19.29 -31.39 2.17
CA SER A 1135 17.94 -30.80 2.16
C SER A 1135 17.40 -30.33 3.52
N GLN A 1136 18.04 -30.67 4.65
CA GLN A 1136 17.71 -30.11 5.97
C GLN A 1136 18.61 -28.92 6.38
N ILE A 1137 19.56 -28.52 5.53
CA ILE A 1137 20.44 -27.36 5.78
C ILE A 1137 20.05 -26.16 4.90
N GLU A 1138 19.23 -26.38 3.86
CA GLU A 1138 18.67 -25.31 3.00
C GLU A 1138 17.33 -24.72 3.50
N ALA A 1139 16.78 -25.26 4.60
CA ALA A 1139 15.54 -24.80 5.25
C ALA A 1139 15.83 -24.19 6.64
#